data_AF-A0A930H2F5-F1
#
_entry.id   AF-A0A930H2F5-F1
#
_cell.length_a   1.000
_cell.length_b   1.000
_cell.length_c   1.000
_cell.angle_alpha   90.00
_cell.angle_beta   90.00
_cell.angle_gamma   90.00
#
_symmetry.space_group_name_H-M   'P 1'
#
loop_
_entity.id
_entity.type
_entity.pdbx_description
1 polymer ?
#
loop_
_entity_poly.entity_id
_entity_poly.type
_entity_poly.pdbx_seq_one_letter_code
_entity_poly.pdbx_strand_id
1 'polypeptide(L)'
;MKITKIQCPNCNGQLSVPEGMKEGFVQCEFCNTKVYLEPHKPDITQNITIKNVNYNKERTVPYNPQSSSIMRKCALGSAVVMISICVFFLLKTMLFSSHIELLTDQYRSTVQDPVVISFVEKAFSKNLSQITREDYSSLKFLSIAKDIAEENWCFSYAEKLDEEGNPVDEKTLYFPATKSIPRQELQPFTGLENLALGQDLNFDSDSQDNQDLKNLKDLKYFSAIGNNSEGFRELLLSLAKPEQILGLSGIYLRDDVVPYSISSDKTKDITDIFTPFSSLKSLSIRVDSDYEGGLLFLRHFPKLENLSLYTSADLAPLATLSNCKNLSLTGSSDTPLENISVLSGMPQIENLSLSHVLSVKDLNFTQNMPKLKSLGLESVPILSLDGLANHPSLNTLSIDSCYELTNGNAIAGLSALQSLHLGVLLYDFSLPDLQNLTALEEVLCNSRYLGHFSHMPSIKSLYCFLDGDEISAEPLRGMNSLSTLVVSGSMDYISNDWENILQDLPSLEKLSILGDPLYTLRDYRGLFSGVKVKELIFDKNVIGLAHTPQIPLSLSKMEDNNSTETLILTQAEIKNLDDDSDNFTANAKAFLSHFKAIKKLGLRGNKLESLDCLEGLSTLEELDISDNYITDISALRNLPNLKKVKLSGNSIVNMELLPDSVEIVD
;
A
#
# COMPACT_ATOMS: atom_id res chain seq x y z
N MET A 1 -1.54 -39.19 31.30
CA MET A 1 -2.93 -38.74 31.04
C MET A 1 -3.35 -39.39 29.72
N LYS A 2 -4.36 -40.28 29.71
CA LYS A 2 -4.86 -40.88 28.46
C LYS A 2 -5.81 -39.86 27.83
N ILE A 3 -5.30 -39.03 26.91
CA ILE A 3 -6.12 -38.04 26.20
C ILE A 3 -6.94 -38.82 25.16
N THR A 4 -8.18 -39.17 25.49
CA THR A 4 -9.00 -40.08 24.68
C THR A 4 -9.97 -39.39 23.73
N LYS A 5 -10.09 -38.05 23.77
CA LYS A 5 -10.97 -37.29 22.87
C LYS A 5 -10.37 -35.93 22.54
N ILE A 6 -9.79 -35.81 21.34
CA ILE A 6 -9.49 -34.52 20.72
C ILE A 6 -10.46 -34.38 19.54
N GLN A 7 -11.09 -33.22 19.40
CA GLN A 7 -12.00 -32.92 18.29
C GLN A 7 -11.27 -32.06 17.24
N CYS A 8 -11.59 -32.28 15.98
CA CYS A 8 -11.05 -31.50 14.88
C CYS A 8 -11.63 -30.07 14.96
N PRO A 9 -10.77 -29.03 14.97
CA PRO A 9 -11.23 -27.64 15.07
C PRO A 9 -12.03 -27.20 13.84
N ASN A 10 -11.91 -27.92 12.71
CA ASN A 10 -12.62 -27.58 11.47
C ASN A 10 -14.04 -28.17 11.40
N CYS A 11 -14.26 -29.41 11.86
CA CYS A 11 -15.55 -30.10 11.67
C CYS A 11 -16.15 -30.72 12.94
N ASN A 12 -15.51 -30.54 14.10
CA ASN A 12 -15.83 -31.19 15.37
C ASN A 12 -15.81 -32.74 15.33
N GLY A 13 -15.37 -33.35 14.24
CA GLY A 13 -15.15 -34.78 14.13
C GLY A 13 -14.03 -35.24 15.07
N GLN A 14 -14.13 -36.47 15.60
CA GLN A 14 -13.13 -37.00 16.52
C GLN A 14 -11.79 -37.21 15.78
N LEU A 15 -10.68 -36.68 16.34
CA LEU A 15 -9.33 -36.92 15.84
C LEU A 15 -8.78 -38.22 16.46
N SER A 16 -8.42 -39.16 15.59
CA SER A 16 -7.70 -40.39 15.95
C SER A 16 -6.23 -40.07 16.20
N VAL A 17 -5.84 -39.88 17.46
CA VAL A 17 -4.43 -39.69 17.85
C VAL A 17 -3.77 -41.05 18.09
N PRO A 18 -2.67 -41.40 17.39
CA PRO A 18 -1.94 -42.63 17.64
C PRO A 18 -1.49 -42.78 19.10
N GLU A 19 -1.65 -43.98 19.67
CA GLU A 19 -1.32 -44.23 21.07
C GLU A 19 0.19 -44.02 21.31
N GLY A 20 0.53 -43.08 22.21
CA GLY A 20 1.92 -42.72 22.52
C GLY A 20 2.48 -41.51 21.77
N MET A 21 1.73 -40.91 20.83
CA MET A 21 2.11 -39.67 20.15
C MET A 21 2.10 -38.49 21.13
N LYS A 22 3.26 -37.88 21.37
CA LYS A 22 3.42 -36.71 22.24
C LYS A 22 3.33 -35.39 21.50
N GLU A 23 3.70 -35.41 20.22
CA GLU A 23 3.79 -34.26 19.34
C GLU A 23 3.72 -34.74 17.87
N GLY A 24 3.17 -33.93 16.97
CA GLY A 24 3.17 -34.16 15.53
C GLY A 24 1.79 -34.09 14.86
N PHE A 25 1.74 -34.26 13.55
CA PHE A 25 0.51 -34.09 12.75
C PHE A 25 -0.47 -35.26 12.86
N VAL A 26 -1.75 -34.93 13.04
CA VAL A 26 -2.88 -35.83 12.86
C VAL A 26 -3.81 -35.27 11.79
N GLN A 27 -4.35 -36.16 10.94
CA GLN A 27 -5.29 -35.77 9.90
C GLN A 27 -6.71 -36.17 10.33
N CYS A 28 -7.66 -35.24 10.21
CA CYS A 28 -9.06 -35.53 10.47
C CYS A 28 -9.62 -36.46 9.40
N GLU A 29 -10.16 -37.62 9.82
CA GLU A 29 -10.78 -38.59 8.92
C GLU A 29 -12.07 -38.08 8.25
N PHE A 30 -12.69 -37.03 8.80
CA PHE A 30 -13.96 -36.50 8.31
C PHE A 30 -13.81 -35.37 7.29
N CYS A 31 -12.88 -34.44 7.53
CA CYS A 31 -12.69 -33.24 6.68
C CYS A 31 -11.27 -33.08 6.12
N ASN A 32 -10.39 -34.06 6.34
CA ASN A 32 -8.99 -34.06 5.90
C ASN A 32 -8.10 -32.92 6.45
N THR A 33 -8.60 -32.10 7.38
CA THR A 33 -7.79 -31.08 8.05
C THR A 33 -6.62 -31.71 8.79
N LYS A 34 -5.40 -31.25 8.49
CA LYS A 34 -4.19 -31.61 9.24
C LYS A 34 -4.08 -30.69 10.45
N VAL A 35 -3.91 -31.28 11.63
CA VAL A 35 -3.80 -30.59 12.91
C VAL A 35 -2.48 -31.02 13.54
N TYR A 36 -1.63 -30.07 13.93
CA TYR A 36 -0.42 -30.37 14.68
C TYR A 36 -0.74 -30.46 16.17
N LEU A 37 -0.36 -31.56 16.81
CA LEU A 37 -0.49 -31.73 18.26
C LEU A 37 0.77 -31.22 18.93
N GLU A 38 0.64 -30.25 19.83
CA GLU A 38 1.74 -29.79 20.68
C GLU A 38 1.67 -30.41 22.08
N PRO A 39 2.82 -30.72 22.70
CA PRO A 39 2.86 -31.09 24.10
C PRO A 39 2.52 -29.89 24.98
N HIS A 40 1.67 -30.12 25.99
CA HIS A 40 1.30 -29.10 26.98
C HIS A 40 2.56 -28.55 27.67
N LYS A 41 2.88 -27.27 27.43
CA LYS A 41 3.90 -26.52 28.17
C LYS A 41 3.28 -26.06 29.50
N PRO A 42 3.82 -26.42 30.66
CA PRO A 42 3.31 -25.92 31.93
C PRO A 42 3.51 -24.40 32.02
N ASP A 43 2.53 -23.70 32.61
CA ASP A 43 2.63 -22.28 32.89
C ASP A 43 3.92 -21.97 33.67
N ILE A 44 4.78 -21.14 33.11
CA ILE A 44 5.93 -20.60 33.84
C ILE A 44 5.40 -19.48 34.72
N THR A 45 5.09 -19.79 35.99
CA THR A 45 4.78 -18.76 36.99
C THR A 45 6.06 -17.99 37.33
N GLN A 46 6.32 -16.86 36.67
CA GLN A 46 7.31 -15.89 37.15
C GLN A 46 6.72 -15.13 38.34
N ASN A 47 7.23 -15.38 39.54
CA ASN A 47 6.91 -14.60 40.73
C ASN A 47 7.59 -13.22 40.66
N ILE A 48 6.91 -12.23 40.05
CA ILE A 48 7.33 -10.83 40.13
C ILE A 48 6.87 -10.27 41.47
N THR A 49 7.81 -9.92 42.35
CA THR A 49 7.49 -9.22 43.60
C THR A 49 7.35 -7.72 43.30
N ILE A 50 6.11 -7.27 43.10
CA ILE A 50 5.81 -5.85 42.89
C ILE A 50 5.75 -5.15 44.25
N LYS A 51 6.80 -4.39 44.60
CA LYS A 51 6.77 -3.47 45.75
C LYS A 51 6.04 -2.18 45.34
N ASN A 52 4.74 -2.15 45.65
CA ASN A 52 3.76 -1.07 45.44
C ASN A 52 2.87 -1.24 44.20
N VAL A 53 1.79 -1.99 44.39
CA VAL A 53 0.59 -1.93 43.55
C VAL A 53 -0.39 -0.96 44.22
N ASN A 54 -0.69 0.16 43.57
CA ASN A 54 -1.68 1.13 44.04
C ASN A 54 -3.06 0.66 43.59
N TYR A 55 -3.75 -0.10 44.44
CA TYR A 55 -5.13 -0.55 44.17
C TYR A 55 -6.14 0.58 44.36
N ASN A 56 -7.10 0.64 43.45
CA ASN A 56 -8.33 1.44 43.45
C ASN A 56 -8.90 1.69 44.86
N LYS A 57 -9.03 2.97 45.23
CA LYS A 57 -10.01 3.42 46.23
C LYS A 57 -11.31 3.76 45.52
N GLU A 58 -12.42 3.18 45.95
CA GLU A 58 -13.76 3.60 45.56
C GLU A 58 -13.96 5.09 45.85
N ARG A 59 -14.35 5.87 44.82
CA ARG A 59 -14.82 7.24 45.00
C ARG A 59 -16.26 7.22 45.48
N THR A 60 -16.48 7.54 46.74
CA THR A 60 -17.80 7.92 47.28
C THR A 60 -17.99 9.44 47.13
N VAL A 61 -19.12 9.85 46.53
CA VAL A 61 -19.50 11.26 46.37
C VAL A 61 -20.15 11.75 47.69
N PRO A 62 -19.84 12.95 48.22
CA PRO A 62 -20.41 13.41 49.48
C PRO A 62 -21.90 13.81 49.34
N TYR A 63 -22.72 13.29 50.26
CA TYR A 63 -24.11 13.69 50.49
C TYR A 63 -24.17 15.07 51.16
N ASN A 64 -24.88 16.03 50.55
CA ASN A 64 -25.11 17.37 51.09
C ASN A 64 -26.61 17.56 51.45
N PRO A 65 -26.97 17.69 52.74
CA PRO A 65 -28.36 17.84 53.15
C PRO A 65 -28.69 19.32 53.44
N GLN A 66 -29.17 20.07 52.45
CA GLN A 66 -30.00 21.27 52.66
C GLN A 66 -30.53 21.84 51.33
N SER A 67 -31.74 21.43 50.91
CA SER A 67 -32.70 22.34 50.23
C SER A 67 -34.09 21.70 50.09
N SER A 68 -34.71 21.39 51.23
CA SER A 68 -36.14 21.06 51.30
C SER A 68 -36.98 22.34 51.25
N SER A 69 -37.31 22.86 50.06
CA SER A 69 -38.41 23.84 49.92
C SER A 69 -39.00 24.06 48.51
N ILE A 70 -38.55 23.37 47.46
CA ILE A 70 -39.06 23.63 46.08
C ILE A 70 -40.09 22.57 45.62
N MET A 71 -40.28 21.48 46.36
CA MET A 71 -41.12 20.35 45.94
C MET A 71 -42.62 20.47 46.30
N ARG A 72 -43.13 21.70 46.49
CA ARG A 72 -44.58 21.96 46.70
C ARG A 72 -45.21 22.97 45.73
N LYS A 73 -44.47 23.49 44.73
CA LYS A 73 -45.03 24.38 43.69
C LYS A 73 -45.04 23.81 42.27
N CYS A 74 -44.48 22.62 42.01
CA CYS A 74 -44.43 22.03 40.66
C CYS A 74 -45.63 21.13 40.28
N ALA A 75 -46.60 20.89 41.17
CA ALA A 75 -47.72 19.99 40.91
C ALA A 75 -48.87 20.62 40.10
N LEU A 76 -48.94 21.94 39.94
CA LEU A 76 -49.96 22.61 39.10
C LEU A 76 -49.49 22.90 37.66
N GLY A 77 -48.18 22.92 37.39
CA GLY A 77 -47.65 23.16 36.05
C GLY A 77 -47.70 21.95 35.11
N SER A 78 -47.65 20.73 35.67
CA SER A 78 -47.65 19.49 34.89
C SER A 78 -49.00 19.17 34.23
N ALA A 79 -50.11 19.61 34.84
CA ALA A 79 -51.45 19.37 34.29
C ALA A 79 -51.75 20.22 33.04
N VAL A 80 -51.26 21.47 32.99
CA VAL A 80 -51.47 22.39 31.85
C VAL A 80 -50.66 21.96 30.63
N VAL A 81 -49.44 21.42 30.84
CA VAL A 81 -48.59 20.90 29.77
C VAL A 81 -49.16 19.60 29.18
N MET A 82 -49.71 18.72 30.02
CA MET A 82 -50.32 17.47 29.54
C MET A 82 -51.61 17.70 28.73
N ILE A 83 -52.43 18.69 29.10
CA ILE A 83 -53.61 19.07 28.32
C ILE A 83 -53.21 19.70 26.98
N SER A 84 -52.14 20.51 26.96
CA SER A 84 -51.62 21.13 25.73
C SER A 84 -51.05 20.08 24.75
N ILE A 85 -50.38 19.04 25.27
CA ILE A 85 -49.88 17.92 24.48
C ILE A 85 -51.04 17.08 23.92
N CYS A 86 -52.08 16.82 24.71
CA CYS A 86 -53.24 16.06 24.24
C CYS A 86 -54.03 16.81 23.14
N VAL A 87 -54.19 18.13 23.26
CA VAL A 87 -54.81 18.96 22.21
C VAL A 87 -53.95 19.00 20.95
N PHE A 88 -52.62 19.00 21.07
CA PHE A 88 -51.70 18.93 19.92
C PHE A 88 -51.79 17.58 19.19
N PHE A 89 -51.92 16.46 19.91
CA PHE A 89 -52.12 15.13 19.29
C PHE A 89 -53.52 14.97 18.67
N LEU A 90 -54.56 15.58 19.26
CA LEU A 90 -55.92 15.61 18.69
C LEU A 90 -56.03 16.50 17.43
N LEU A 91 -55.28 17.60 17.36
CA LEU A 91 -55.18 18.41 16.12
C LEU A 91 -54.36 17.72 15.03
N LYS A 92 -53.29 16.98 15.38
CA LYS A 92 -52.45 16.26 14.41
C LYS A 92 -53.21 15.11 13.73
N THR A 93 -54.14 14.48 14.44
CA THR A 93 -55.02 13.43 13.90
C THR A 93 -56.15 13.96 13.02
N MET A 94 -56.49 15.26 13.11
CA MET A 94 -57.50 15.91 12.27
C MET A 94 -56.94 16.69 11.06
N LEU A 95 -55.61 16.88 10.96
CA LEU A 95 -55.00 17.72 9.91
C LEU A 95 -53.90 17.08 9.04
N PHE A 96 -53.56 15.80 9.22
CA PHE A 96 -52.70 15.09 8.28
C PHE A 96 -53.23 13.69 7.98
N SER A 97 -54.21 13.63 7.09
CA SER A 97 -54.42 12.48 6.23
C SER A 97 -53.51 12.66 5.01
N SER A 98 -52.29 12.17 5.09
CA SER A 98 -51.49 11.88 3.90
C SER A 98 -51.13 10.41 3.97
N HIS A 99 -51.63 9.67 2.99
CA HIS A 99 -51.30 8.28 2.71
C HIS A 99 -49.80 8.03 2.90
N ILE A 100 -49.45 7.05 3.73
CA ILE A 100 -48.16 6.38 3.63
C ILE A 100 -48.28 5.46 2.42
N GLU A 101 -47.89 5.97 1.25
CA GLU A 101 -47.47 5.10 0.16
C GLU A 101 -46.20 4.39 0.63
N LEU A 102 -46.18 3.06 0.52
CA LEU A 102 -44.95 2.28 0.55
C LEU A 102 -43.98 2.90 -0.46
N LEU A 103 -42.87 3.47 0.01
CA LEU A 103 -41.72 3.79 -0.83
C LEU A 103 -41.21 2.50 -1.45
N THR A 104 -41.58 2.25 -2.71
CA THR A 104 -40.83 1.37 -3.59
C THR A 104 -39.40 1.91 -3.67
N ASP A 105 -38.40 1.05 -3.44
CA ASP A 105 -36.96 1.38 -3.46
C ASP A 105 -36.57 2.17 -4.73
N GLN A 106 -36.58 3.50 -4.67
CA GLN A 106 -36.17 4.37 -5.78
C GLN A 106 -34.68 4.70 -5.61
N TYR A 107 -33.84 3.93 -6.29
CA TYR A 107 -32.42 4.24 -6.46
C TYR A 107 -32.19 5.41 -7.42
N ARG A 108 -31.13 6.20 -7.22
CA ARG A 108 -30.76 7.26 -8.16
C ARG A 108 -30.44 6.68 -9.53
N SER A 109 -30.96 7.33 -10.57
CA SER A 109 -30.68 6.98 -11.97
C SER A 109 -29.69 7.93 -12.65
N THR A 110 -29.42 9.09 -12.04
CA THR A 110 -28.45 10.09 -12.49
C THR A 110 -27.71 10.68 -11.29
N VAL A 111 -26.47 11.13 -11.52
CA VAL A 111 -25.67 11.83 -10.50
C VAL A 111 -26.16 13.26 -10.30
N GLN A 112 -25.93 13.84 -9.12
CA GLN A 112 -26.35 15.19 -8.73
C GLN A 112 -25.21 15.99 -8.08
N ASP A 113 -24.20 15.33 -7.51
CA ASP A 113 -23.08 16.03 -6.90
C ASP A 113 -22.25 16.77 -7.97
N PRO A 114 -21.89 18.06 -7.80
CA PRO A 114 -21.18 18.84 -8.81
C PRO A 114 -19.83 18.23 -9.25
N VAL A 115 -19.11 17.60 -8.31
CA VAL A 115 -17.84 16.94 -8.63
C VAL A 115 -18.10 15.68 -9.43
N VAL A 116 -19.08 14.88 -9.01
CA VAL A 116 -19.43 13.63 -9.72
C VAL A 116 -20.00 13.93 -11.10
N ILE A 117 -20.77 15.02 -11.27
CA ILE A 117 -21.22 15.53 -12.58
C ILE A 117 -20.01 15.83 -13.46
N SER A 118 -19.05 16.60 -12.96
CA SER A 118 -17.84 16.96 -13.71
C SER A 118 -17.04 15.72 -14.11
N PHE A 119 -16.97 14.72 -13.21
CA PHE A 119 -16.38 13.42 -13.49
C PHE A 119 -17.08 12.70 -14.65
N VAL A 120 -18.39 12.50 -14.59
CA VAL A 120 -19.10 11.71 -15.61
C VAL A 120 -19.14 12.41 -16.97
N GLU A 121 -19.19 13.75 -16.99
CA GLU A 121 -19.15 14.51 -18.24
C GLU A 121 -17.79 14.35 -18.94
N LYS A 122 -16.70 14.37 -18.16
CA LYS A 122 -15.34 14.17 -18.68
C LYS A 122 -15.08 12.71 -19.05
N ALA A 123 -15.50 11.76 -18.21
CA ALA A 123 -15.32 10.33 -18.43
C ALA A 123 -16.04 9.84 -19.69
N PHE A 124 -17.27 10.30 -19.93
CA PHE A 124 -18.07 9.91 -21.09
C PHE A 124 -17.97 10.87 -22.27
N SER A 125 -17.29 12.02 -22.11
CA SER A 125 -17.20 13.09 -23.12
C SER A 125 -18.58 13.56 -23.63
N LYS A 126 -19.52 13.73 -22.70
CA LYS A 126 -20.93 14.08 -22.95
C LYS A 126 -21.42 15.08 -21.90
N ASN A 127 -22.35 15.96 -22.25
CA ASN A 127 -23.04 16.76 -21.23
C ASN A 127 -23.97 15.86 -20.41
N LEU A 128 -24.24 16.21 -19.14
CA LEU A 128 -25.07 15.43 -18.22
C LEU A 128 -26.43 15.05 -18.81
N SER A 129 -27.06 15.94 -19.57
CA SER A 129 -28.35 15.70 -20.23
C SER A 129 -28.33 14.65 -21.34
N GLN A 130 -27.14 14.28 -21.83
CA GLN A 130 -26.91 13.29 -22.87
C GLN A 130 -26.38 11.95 -22.32
N ILE A 131 -26.06 11.89 -21.02
CA ILE A 131 -25.57 10.67 -20.37
C ILE A 131 -26.76 9.74 -20.13
N THR A 132 -26.63 8.52 -20.64
CA THR A 132 -27.66 7.48 -20.58
C THR A 132 -27.35 6.45 -19.50
N ARG A 133 -28.31 5.56 -19.23
CA ARG A 133 -28.10 4.44 -18.32
C ARG A 133 -27.03 3.47 -18.86
N GLU A 134 -26.97 3.32 -20.17
CA GLU A 134 -25.97 2.51 -20.87
C GLU A 134 -24.57 3.07 -20.66
N ASP A 135 -24.42 4.40 -20.64
CA ASP A 135 -23.15 5.06 -20.32
C ASP A 135 -22.71 4.75 -18.89
N TYR A 136 -23.60 4.93 -17.89
CA TYR A 136 -23.26 4.55 -16.52
C TYR A 136 -22.94 3.06 -16.35
N SER A 137 -23.57 2.20 -17.15
CA SER A 137 -23.38 0.75 -17.11
C SER A 137 -22.17 0.27 -17.91
N SER A 138 -21.51 1.15 -18.68
CA SER A 138 -20.29 0.80 -19.41
C SER A 138 -19.09 0.69 -18.48
N LEU A 139 -19.09 1.42 -17.36
CA LEU A 139 -18.03 1.35 -16.36
C LEU A 139 -18.09 0.05 -15.58
N LYS A 140 -16.95 -0.65 -15.54
CA LYS A 140 -16.75 -1.90 -14.80
C LYS A 140 -15.97 -1.70 -13.51
N PHE A 141 -15.12 -0.68 -13.50
CA PHE A 141 -14.33 -0.26 -12.35
C PHE A 141 -14.59 1.20 -12.02
N LEU A 142 -14.71 1.50 -10.73
CA LEU A 142 -14.68 2.86 -10.20
C LEU A 142 -13.94 2.86 -8.86
N SER A 143 -12.94 3.71 -8.74
CA SER A 143 -12.27 4.06 -7.50
C SER A 143 -12.45 5.53 -7.20
N ILE A 144 -12.76 5.87 -5.96
CA ILE A 144 -12.87 7.25 -5.49
C ILE A 144 -11.98 7.39 -4.25
N ALA A 145 -10.98 8.26 -4.32
CA ALA A 145 -10.05 8.52 -3.23
C ALA A 145 -9.74 10.01 -3.12
N LYS A 146 -9.21 10.45 -1.98
CA LYS A 146 -8.67 11.81 -1.84
C LYS A 146 -7.16 11.79 -2.04
N ASP A 147 -6.65 12.64 -2.93
CA ASP A 147 -5.24 12.95 -3.01
C ASP A 147 -4.87 13.92 -1.88
N ILE A 148 -4.04 13.45 -0.95
CA ILE A 148 -3.67 14.18 0.26
C ILE A 148 -2.63 15.27 -0.06
N ALA A 149 -1.83 15.10 -1.12
CA ALA A 149 -0.80 16.07 -1.48
C ALA A 149 -1.39 17.32 -2.14
N GLU A 150 -2.36 17.15 -3.03
CA GLU A 150 -2.93 18.20 -3.87
C GLU A 150 -4.35 18.63 -3.47
N GLU A 151 -4.89 18.10 -2.36
CA GLU A 151 -6.27 18.31 -1.88
C GLU A 151 -7.36 18.10 -2.96
N ASN A 152 -7.17 17.11 -3.85
CA ASN A 152 -8.10 16.81 -4.94
C ASN A 152 -8.85 15.48 -4.70
N TRP A 153 -10.09 15.37 -5.19
CA TRP A 153 -10.73 14.09 -5.42
C TRP A 153 -10.11 13.41 -6.65
N CYS A 154 -9.74 12.14 -6.48
CA CYS A 154 -9.19 11.27 -7.50
C CYS A 154 -10.23 10.21 -7.87
N PHE A 155 -10.62 10.19 -9.15
CA PHE A 155 -11.52 9.19 -9.72
C PHE A 155 -10.75 8.34 -10.72
N SER A 156 -10.53 7.07 -10.40
CA SER A 156 -10.04 6.09 -11.36
C SER A 156 -11.18 5.23 -11.90
N TYR A 157 -11.18 4.93 -13.18
CA TYR A 157 -12.24 4.14 -13.81
C TYR A 157 -11.73 3.33 -14.99
N ALA A 158 -12.44 2.24 -15.30
CA ALA A 158 -12.21 1.41 -16.48
C ALA A 158 -13.49 0.75 -16.97
N GLU A 159 -13.53 0.47 -18.27
CA GLU A 159 -14.64 -0.22 -18.95
C GLU A 159 -14.44 -1.74 -19.02
N LYS A 160 -13.26 -2.23 -18.60
CA LYS A 160 -12.87 -3.63 -18.66
C LYS A 160 -12.08 -4.02 -17.42
N LEU A 161 -12.22 -5.29 -17.03
CA LEU A 161 -11.43 -5.94 -15.99
C LEU A 161 -10.73 -7.17 -16.57
N ASP A 162 -9.61 -7.57 -15.97
CA ASP A 162 -8.97 -8.87 -16.19
C ASP A 162 -9.71 -10.00 -15.44
N GLU A 163 -9.15 -11.22 -15.45
CA GLU A 163 -9.76 -12.39 -14.79
C GLU A 163 -9.75 -12.27 -13.25
N GLU A 164 -8.80 -11.50 -12.71
CA GLU A 164 -8.59 -11.23 -11.28
C GLU A 164 -9.41 -10.04 -10.77
N GLY A 165 -10.04 -9.27 -11.66
CA GLY A 165 -10.86 -8.11 -11.33
C GLY A 165 -10.12 -6.78 -11.29
N ASN A 166 -8.89 -6.71 -11.81
CA ASN A 166 -8.11 -5.47 -11.92
C ASN A 166 -8.51 -4.71 -13.19
N PRO A 167 -8.47 -3.36 -13.18
CA PRO A 167 -8.84 -2.55 -14.33
C PRO A 167 -7.85 -2.71 -15.49
N VAL A 168 -8.38 -2.81 -16.71
CA VAL A 168 -7.60 -2.76 -17.96
C VAL A 168 -7.80 -1.38 -18.60
N ASP A 169 -6.69 -0.75 -19.03
CA ASP A 169 -6.67 0.61 -19.58
C ASP A 169 -7.28 1.65 -18.60
N GLU A 170 -6.89 1.57 -17.32
CA GLU A 170 -7.33 2.48 -16.26
C GLU A 170 -7.05 3.94 -16.61
N LYS A 171 -8.05 4.79 -16.37
CA LYS A 171 -7.93 6.25 -16.51
C LYS A 171 -8.21 6.90 -15.17
N THR A 172 -7.45 7.94 -14.85
CA THR A 172 -7.59 8.71 -13.62
C THR A 172 -7.88 10.17 -13.93
N LEU A 173 -8.84 10.75 -13.21
CA LEU A 173 -9.22 12.15 -13.33
C LEU A 173 -9.24 12.81 -11.95
N TYR A 174 -8.74 14.04 -11.89
CA TYR A 174 -8.63 14.83 -10.67
C TYR A 174 -9.61 16.00 -10.69
N PHE A 175 -10.23 16.28 -9.55
CA PHE A 175 -11.15 17.40 -9.35
C PHE A 175 -10.92 18.04 -7.99
N PRO A 176 -11.15 19.36 -7.84
CA PRO A 176 -11.05 20.02 -6.53
C PRO A 176 -11.87 19.31 -5.46
N ALA A 177 -11.27 19.03 -4.30
CA ALA A 177 -12.00 18.32 -3.25
C ALA A 177 -13.13 19.17 -2.65
N THR A 178 -14.33 18.59 -2.61
CA THR A 178 -15.43 19.05 -1.76
C THR A 178 -15.36 18.40 -0.38
N LYS A 179 -16.21 18.87 0.56
CA LYS A 179 -16.24 18.36 1.94
C LYS A 179 -16.57 16.87 2.02
N SER A 180 -17.45 16.38 1.15
CA SER A 180 -17.97 15.03 1.14
C SER A 180 -18.59 14.73 -0.21
N ILE A 181 -18.61 13.46 -0.61
CA ILE A 181 -19.40 12.97 -1.73
C ILE A 181 -20.49 12.07 -1.13
N PRO A 182 -21.79 12.31 -1.41
CA PRO A 182 -22.85 11.43 -0.92
C PRO A 182 -22.75 10.02 -1.52
N ARG A 183 -22.99 8.97 -0.73
CA ARG A 183 -22.82 7.58 -1.21
C ARG A 183 -23.85 7.21 -2.27
N GLN A 184 -25.00 7.88 -2.32
CA GLN A 184 -26.01 7.66 -3.37
C GLN A 184 -25.52 8.03 -4.77
N GLU A 185 -24.47 8.83 -4.88
CA GLU A 185 -23.86 9.16 -6.17
C GLU A 185 -23.25 7.92 -6.85
N LEU A 186 -23.05 6.82 -6.11
CA LEU A 186 -22.60 5.54 -6.65
C LEU A 186 -23.74 4.73 -7.30
N GLN A 187 -25.00 4.99 -6.94
CA GLN A 187 -26.15 4.19 -7.38
C GLN A 187 -26.37 4.19 -8.90
N PRO A 188 -26.15 5.28 -9.67
CA PRO A 188 -26.33 5.25 -11.12
C PRO A 188 -25.44 4.23 -11.85
N PHE A 189 -24.27 3.90 -11.30
CA PHE A 189 -23.23 3.07 -11.94
C PHE A 189 -23.54 1.56 -11.87
N THR A 190 -24.68 1.13 -12.40
CA THR A 190 -25.19 -0.24 -12.23
C THR A 190 -24.37 -1.34 -12.88
N GLY A 191 -23.43 -1.00 -13.77
CA GLY A 191 -22.55 -1.96 -14.47
C GLY A 191 -21.27 -2.33 -13.73
N LEU A 192 -21.01 -1.72 -12.57
CA LEU A 192 -19.78 -1.93 -11.81
C LEU A 192 -19.64 -3.38 -11.34
N GLU A 193 -18.45 -3.92 -11.60
CA GLU A 193 -18.00 -5.23 -11.12
C GLU A 193 -16.94 -5.08 -10.01
N ASN A 194 -16.22 -3.95 -9.96
CA ASN A 194 -15.27 -3.59 -8.92
C ASN A 194 -15.47 -2.13 -8.46
N LEU A 195 -15.68 -1.94 -7.16
CA LEU A 195 -15.82 -0.63 -6.52
C LEU A 195 -14.79 -0.46 -5.40
N ALA A 196 -13.96 0.57 -5.49
CA ALA A 196 -12.95 0.90 -4.49
C ALA A 196 -13.19 2.29 -3.87
N LEU A 197 -13.20 2.35 -2.55
CA LEU A 197 -13.40 3.56 -1.78
C LEU A 197 -12.14 3.82 -0.95
N GLY A 198 -11.46 4.91 -1.28
CA GLY A 198 -10.19 5.30 -0.67
C GLY A 198 -10.32 5.82 0.76
N GLN A 199 -9.17 6.06 1.35
CA GLN A 199 -9.04 6.70 2.65
C GLN A 199 -9.57 8.15 2.59
N ASP A 200 -10.09 8.64 3.71
CA ASP A 200 -10.58 10.02 3.91
C ASP A 200 -11.73 10.48 2.99
N LEU A 201 -12.33 9.56 2.23
CA LEU A 201 -13.65 9.78 1.64
C LEU A 201 -14.68 9.83 2.78
N ASN A 202 -15.30 10.99 3.00
CA ASN A 202 -16.37 11.10 3.98
C ASN A 202 -17.71 11.11 3.24
N PHE A 203 -18.57 10.14 3.55
CA PHE A 203 -19.94 10.16 3.07
C PHE A 203 -20.79 11.08 3.95
N ASP A 204 -21.68 11.85 3.35
CA ASP A 204 -22.65 12.66 4.09
C ASP A 204 -23.59 11.74 4.90
N SER A 205 -23.31 11.61 6.19
CA SER A 205 -24.05 10.76 7.13
C SER A 205 -25.38 11.36 7.57
N ASP A 206 -25.62 12.65 7.32
CA ASP A 206 -26.81 13.37 7.80
C ASP A 206 -28.01 13.23 6.83
N SER A 207 -27.83 12.57 5.68
CA SER A 207 -28.92 12.35 4.73
C SER A 207 -29.94 11.33 5.26
N GLN A 208 -31.24 11.65 5.22
CA GLN A 208 -32.32 10.69 5.54
C GLN A 208 -32.61 9.68 4.41
N ASP A 209 -31.82 9.69 3.34
CA ASP A 209 -32.03 8.94 2.12
C ASP A 209 -31.39 7.54 2.14
N ASN A 210 -31.83 6.63 1.26
CA ASN A 210 -31.25 5.30 1.16
C ASN A 210 -29.78 5.33 0.67
N GLN A 211 -28.87 4.92 1.54
CA GLN A 211 -27.42 4.86 1.29
C GLN A 211 -26.93 3.45 0.88
N ASP A 212 -27.82 2.47 0.73
CA ASP A 212 -27.45 1.13 0.27
C ASP A 212 -27.11 1.08 -1.23
N LEU A 213 -26.40 0.01 -1.62
CA LEU A 213 -25.90 -0.22 -2.97
C LEU A 213 -26.54 -1.47 -3.60
N LYS A 214 -27.75 -1.88 -3.19
CA LYS A 214 -28.37 -3.14 -3.68
C LYS A 214 -28.80 -3.08 -5.14
N ASN A 215 -28.73 -1.93 -5.78
CA ASN A 215 -28.92 -1.80 -7.21
C ASN A 215 -27.65 -2.13 -8.03
N LEU A 216 -26.48 -2.18 -7.40
CA LEU A 216 -25.22 -2.59 -8.01
C LEU A 216 -25.10 -4.12 -8.05
N LYS A 217 -25.88 -4.73 -8.96
CA LYS A 217 -26.11 -6.19 -8.99
C LYS A 217 -24.99 -7.01 -9.62
N ASP A 218 -23.99 -6.35 -10.21
CA ASP A 218 -22.88 -6.99 -10.93
C ASP A 218 -21.57 -6.95 -10.13
N LEU A 219 -21.57 -6.32 -8.95
CA LEU A 219 -20.39 -6.22 -8.08
C LEU A 219 -19.85 -7.60 -7.70
N LYS A 220 -18.56 -7.79 -7.92
CA LYS A 220 -17.76 -8.97 -7.54
C LYS A 220 -16.63 -8.59 -6.59
N TYR A 221 -16.16 -7.35 -6.62
CA TYR A 221 -15.08 -6.84 -5.80
C TYR A 221 -15.48 -5.55 -5.10
N PHE A 222 -15.17 -5.44 -3.82
CA PHE A 222 -15.43 -4.24 -3.03
C PHE A 222 -14.25 -3.96 -2.09
N SER A 223 -13.78 -2.71 -2.08
CA SER A 223 -12.73 -2.26 -1.18
C SER A 223 -13.14 -0.95 -0.52
N ALA A 224 -12.93 -0.83 0.78
CA ALA A 224 -13.15 0.43 1.50
C ALA A 224 -12.12 0.61 2.62
N ILE A 225 -11.26 1.62 2.53
CA ILE A 225 -10.10 1.77 3.42
C ILE A 225 -10.28 2.99 4.35
N GLY A 226 -9.65 2.94 5.52
CA GLY A 226 -9.64 4.05 6.48
C GLY A 226 -10.99 4.23 7.16
N ASN A 227 -11.50 5.48 7.19
CA ASN A 227 -12.80 5.79 7.80
C ASN A 227 -13.99 5.11 7.11
N ASN A 228 -13.79 4.56 5.90
CA ASN A 228 -14.80 3.82 5.16
C ASN A 228 -14.77 2.31 5.42
N SER A 229 -13.88 1.81 6.28
CA SER A 229 -13.78 0.38 6.56
C SER A 229 -15.12 -0.17 7.04
N GLU A 230 -15.65 -1.17 6.35
CA GLU A 230 -16.94 -1.79 6.66
C GLU A 230 -16.77 -3.15 7.33
N GLY A 231 -17.72 -3.54 8.18
CA GLY A 231 -17.84 -4.90 8.66
C GLY A 231 -18.74 -5.73 7.74
N PHE A 232 -18.75 -7.05 7.98
CA PHE A 232 -19.60 -7.98 7.22
C PHE A 232 -21.10 -7.69 7.37
N ARG A 233 -21.52 -7.11 8.50
CA ARG A 233 -22.92 -6.78 8.76
C ARG A 233 -23.38 -5.62 7.88
N GLU A 234 -22.56 -4.59 7.74
CA GLU A 234 -22.80 -3.43 6.88
C GLU A 234 -22.87 -3.85 5.42
N LEU A 235 -21.91 -4.67 4.98
CA LEU A 235 -21.87 -5.19 3.61
C LEU A 235 -23.08 -6.05 3.28
N LEU A 236 -23.50 -6.92 4.20
CA LEU A 236 -24.70 -7.75 4.01
C LEU A 236 -25.97 -6.90 3.84
N LEU A 237 -26.01 -5.72 4.47
CA LEU A 237 -27.13 -4.79 4.36
C LEU A 237 -27.02 -3.88 3.13
N SER A 238 -25.81 -3.62 2.64
CA SER A 238 -25.56 -2.69 1.54
C SER A 238 -25.52 -3.36 0.17
N LEU A 239 -25.16 -4.65 0.09
CA LEU A 239 -24.95 -5.36 -1.17
C LEU A 239 -26.18 -6.16 -1.63
N ALA A 240 -26.35 -6.22 -2.95
CA ALA A 240 -27.46 -6.94 -3.58
C ALA A 240 -27.33 -8.46 -3.49
N LYS A 241 -26.10 -8.95 -3.72
CA LYS A 241 -25.76 -10.36 -3.89
C LYS A 241 -24.39 -10.67 -3.25
N PRO A 242 -24.30 -10.71 -1.92
CA PRO A 242 -23.07 -11.09 -1.21
C PRO A 242 -22.43 -12.40 -1.71
N GLU A 243 -23.26 -13.34 -2.19
CA GLU A 243 -22.86 -14.67 -2.66
C GLU A 243 -22.05 -14.68 -3.95
N GLN A 244 -22.02 -13.58 -4.70
CA GLN A 244 -21.20 -13.45 -5.91
C GLN A 244 -19.88 -12.70 -5.66
N ILE A 245 -19.70 -12.14 -4.47
CA ILE A 245 -18.50 -11.38 -4.12
C ILE A 245 -17.30 -12.33 -4.05
N LEU A 246 -16.26 -12.01 -4.82
CA LEU A 246 -15.02 -12.75 -4.95
C LEU A 246 -13.88 -12.12 -4.15
N GLY A 247 -13.90 -10.80 -3.95
CA GLY A 247 -12.87 -10.10 -3.18
C GLY A 247 -13.41 -8.99 -2.29
N LEU A 248 -12.92 -8.96 -1.06
CA LEU A 248 -13.18 -7.89 -0.09
C LEU A 248 -11.87 -7.34 0.46
N SER A 249 -11.76 -6.02 0.55
CA SER A 249 -10.60 -5.35 1.15
C SER A 249 -10.99 -4.18 2.05
N GLY A 250 -10.16 -3.92 3.06
CA GLY A 250 -10.42 -2.90 4.07
C GLY A 250 -11.56 -3.26 5.02
N ILE A 251 -11.76 -4.55 5.28
CA ILE A 251 -12.78 -5.01 6.21
C ILE A 251 -12.28 -4.84 7.64
N TYR A 252 -13.14 -4.35 8.54
CA TYR A 252 -12.82 -4.20 9.96
C TYR A 252 -13.83 -4.92 10.85
N LEU A 253 -13.37 -5.94 11.58
CA LEU A 253 -14.17 -6.69 12.55
C LEU A 253 -13.95 -6.17 13.96
N ARG A 254 -15.03 -5.74 14.60
CA ARG A 254 -15.11 -5.21 15.96
C ARG A 254 -16.48 -5.52 16.56
N ASP A 255 -16.57 -5.64 17.88
CA ASP A 255 -17.83 -5.97 18.57
C ASP A 255 -18.75 -4.75 18.78
N ASP A 256 -18.23 -3.53 18.68
CA ASP A 256 -18.82 -2.32 19.24
C ASP A 256 -19.58 -1.41 18.25
N VAL A 257 -19.71 -1.78 16.97
CA VAL A 257 -20.36 -0.91 15.99
C VAL A 257 -21.53 -1.59 15.29
N VAL A 258 -22.74 -1.28 15.79
CA VAL A 258 -23.87 -1.07 14.90
C VAL A 258 -23.77 0.39 14.44
N PRO A 259 -23.57 0.70 13.15
CA PRO A 259 -23.43 2.08 12.70
C PRO A 259 -24.69 2.88 13.04
N TYR A 260 -24.51 4.14 13.43
CA TYR A 260 -25.61 5.09 13.65
C TYR A 260 -26.56 5.24 12.44
N SER A 261 -26.12 4.85 11.24
CA SER A 261 -26.88 4.94 9.98
C SER A 261 -27.82 3.77 9.71
N ILE A 262 -27.76 2.67 10.48
CA ILE A 262 -28.63 1.51 10.32
C ILE A 262 -29.50 1.41 11.56
N SER A 263 -30.82 1.56 11.41
CA SER A 263 -31.72 1.44 12.56
C SER A 263 -31.52 0.09 13.26
N SER A 264 -31.36 0.12 14.58
CA SER A 264 -31.12 -1.05 15.42
C SER A 264 -32.23 -2.11 15.34
N ASP A 265 -33.36 -1.80 14.72
CA ASP A 265 -34.44 -2.76 14.43
C ASP A 265 -34.20 -3.59 13.16
N LYS A 266 -33.42 -3.11 12.17
CA LYS A 266 -33.09 -3.90 10.95
C LYS A 266 -31.98 -4.94 11.17
N THR A 267 -31.23 -4.83 12.26
CA THR A 267 -30.03 -5.64 12.52
C THR A 267 -30.24 -6.77 13.52
N LYS A 268 -31.31 -6.73 14.32
CA LYS A 268 -31.60 -7.71 15.40
C LYS A 268 -31.79 -9.16 14.90
N ASP A 269 -32.27 -9.33 13.68
CA ASP A 269 -32.60 -10.67 13.14
C ASP A 269 -31.46 -11.31 12.33
N ILE A 270 -30.35 -10.58 12.08
CA ILE A 270 -29.22 -11.11 11.32
C ILE A 270 -28.27 -11.84 12.25
N THR A 271 -28.38 -13.18 12.26
CA THR A 271 -27.56 -14.09 13.07
C THR A 271 -26.38 -14.69 12.32
N ASP A 272 -26.41 -14.73 10.98
CA ASP A 272 -25.32 -15.23 10.14
C ASP A 272 -24.87 -14.14 9.15
N ILE A 273 -23.71 -13.55 9.44
CA ILE A 273 -23.12 -12.45 8.64
C ILE A 273 -22.03 -12.93 7.68
N PHE A 274 -21.56 -14.18 7.80
CA PHE A 274 -20.37 -14.66 7.07
C PHE A 274 -20.71 -15.62 5.95
N THR A 275 -21.64 -16.56 6.15
CA THR A 275 -21.99 -17.57 5.14
C THR A 275 -22.41 -16.99 3.78
N PRO A 276 -23.11 -15.84 3.70
CA PRO A 276 -23.42 -15.21 2.41
C PRO A 276 -22.17 -14.94 1.56
N PHE A 277 -20.99 -14.76 2.14
CA PHE A 277 -19.74 -14.47 1.42
C PHE A 277 -18.89 -15.72 1.13
N SER A 278 -19.50 -16.91 1.07
CA SER A 278 -18.77 -18.18 0.84
C SER A 278 -18.04 -18.31 -0.52
N SER A 279 -18.27 -17.38 -1.45
CA SER A 279 -17.59 -17.30 -2.75
C SER A 279 -16.26 -16.57 -2.71
N LEU A 280 -15.88 -15.96 -1.58
CA LEU A 280 -14.64 -15.19 -1.46
C LEU A 280 -13.39 -16.01 -1.84
N LYS A 281 -12.58 -15.39 -2.68
CA LYS A 281 -11.23 -15.83 -3.08
C LYS A 281 -10.14 -14.92 -2.51
N SER A 282 -10.46 -13.65 -2.21
CA SER A 282 -9.53 -12.70 -1.61
C SER A 282 -10.18 -11.94 -0.45
N LEU A 283 -9.47 -11.81 0.66
CA LEU A 283 -9.92 -11.08 1.85
C LEU A 283 -8.75 -10.30 2.46
N SER A 284 -8.92 -8.99 2.62
CA SER A 284 -8.06 -8.15 3.46
C SER A 284 -8.87 -7.61 4.63
N ILE A 285 -8.45 -7.97 5.83
CA ILE A 285 -9.24 -7.77 7.04
C ILE A 285 -8.38 -7.40 8.25
N ARG A 286 -8.87 -6.42 9.01
CA ARG A 286 -8.41 -6.08 10.35
C ARG A 286 -9.39 -6.67 11.36
N VAL A 287 -8.86 -7.42 12.32
CA VAL A 287 -9.61 -7.90 13.48
C VAL A 287 -9.16 -7.12 14.68
N ASP A 288 -10.11 -6.42 15.31
CA ASP A 288 -9.87 -5.65 16.52
C ASP A 288 -9.37 -6.54 17.66
N SER A 289 -8.54 -5.99 18.55
CA SER A 289 -8.02 -6.73 19.70
C SER A 289 -9.11 -7.13 20.68
N ASP A 290 -10.19 -6.35 20.74
CA ASP A 290 -11.30 -6.57 21.67
C ASP A 290 -12.40 -7.47 21.05
N TYR A 291 -12.22 -7.94 19.80
CA TYR A 291 -13.19 -8.82 19.13
C TYR A 291 -13.21 -10.23 19.75
N GLU A 292 -14.28 -10.57 20.46
CA GLU A 292 -14.42 -11.85 21.17
C GLU A 292 -14.60 -13.06 20.24
N GLY A 293 -15.04 -12.85 18.99
CA GLY A 293 -15.34 -13.92 18.03
C GLY A 293 -14.10 -14.64 17.45
N GLY A 294 -12.90 -14.08 17.65
CA GLY A 294 -11.65 -14.64 17.15
C GLY A 294 -11.64 -14.87 15.63
N LEU A 295 -10.88 -15.87 15.15
CA LEU A 295 -10.72 -16.15 13.72
C LEU A 295 -11.57 -17.30 13.19
N LEU A 296 -12.49 -17.86 13.98
CA LEU A 296 -13.31 -19.01 13.57
C LEU A 296 -14.23 -18.72 12.38
N PHE A 297 -14.54 -17.46 12.12
CA PHE A 297 -15.34 -17.05 10.96
C PHE A 297 -14.69 -17.41 9.61
N LEU A 298 -13.36 -17.59 9.57
CA LEU A 298 -12.63 -17.94 8.34
C LEU A 298 -13.10 -19.27 7.72
N ARG A 299 -13.67 -20.18 8.51
CA ARG A 299 -14.26 -21.44 8.02
C ARG A 299 -15.39 -21.24 7.01
N HIS A 300 -16.01 -20.05 7.00
CA HIS A 300 -17.10 -19.71 6.10
C HIS A 300 -16.59 -19.38 4.68
N PHE A 301 -15.28 -19.27 4.47
CA PHE A 301 -14.65 -18.89 3.20
C PHE A 301 -13.78 -20.03 2.63
N PRO A 302 -14.36 -21.17 2.24
CA PRO A 302 -13.59 -22.35 1.82
C PRO A 302 -12.83 -22.17 0.50
N LYS A 303 -13.19 -21.15 -0.31
CA LYS A 303 -12.54 -20.83 -1.59
C LYS A 303 -11.44 -19.78 -1.46
N LEU A 304 -11.11 -19.33 -0.24
CA LEU A 304 -10.16 -18.26 -0.03
C LEU A 304 -8.75 -18.68 -0.47
N GLU A 305 -8.19 -17.94 -1.42
CA GLU A 305 -6.84 -18.14 -1.96
C GLU A 305 -5.86 -17.09 -1.44
N ASN A 306 -6.35 -15.90 -1.10
CA ASN A 306 -5.58 -14.75 -0.62
C ASN A 306 -6.15 -14.23 0.69
N LEU A 307 -5.31 -14.12 1.72
CA LEU A 307 -5.67 -13.52 2.99
C LEU A 307 -4.60 -12.52 3.44
N SER A 308 -5.02 -11.26 3.65
CA SER A 308 -4.25 -10.28 4.42
C SER A 308 -4.98 -10.06 5.75
N LEU A 309 -4.29 -10.33 6.86
CA LEU A 309 -4.89 -10.34 8.19
C LEU A 309 -4.06 -9.50 9.15
N TYR A 310 -4.63 -8.40 9.62
CA TYR A 310 -4.16 -7.70 10.80
C TYR A 310 -4.92 -8.22 12.02
N THR A 311 -4.24 -8.78 13.02
CA THR A 311 -4.92 -9.35 14.19
C THR A 311 -4.00 -9.43 15.40
N SER A 312 -4.60 -9.55 16.58
CA SER A 312 -3.94 -10.02 17.81
C SER A 312 -4.56 -11.33 18.34
N ALA A 313 -5.44 -11.97 17.56
CA ALA A 313 -6.18 -13.16 17.97
C ALA A 313 -5.38 -14.46 17.79
N ASP A 314 -5.88 -15.54 18.41
CA ASP A 314 -5.40 -16.90 18.23
C ASP A 314 -5.46 -17.33 16.75
N LEU A 315 -4.32 -17.76 16.20
CA LEU A 315 -4.15 -18.18 14.81
C LEU A 315 -4.59 -19.61 14.49
N ALA A 316 -4.94 -20.45 15.48
CA ALA A 316 -5.35 -21.84 15.26
C ALA A 316 -6.43 -22.02 14.16
N PRO A 317 -7.43 -21.12 14.00
CA PRO A 317 -8.43 -21.22 12.93
C PRO A 317 -7.88 -21.09 11.50
N LEU A 318 -6.65 -20.59 11.29
CA LEU A 318 -6.02 -20.55 9.97
C LEU A 318 -5.86 -21.94 9.34
N ALA A 319 -5.82 -23.01 10.16
CA ALA A 319 -5.79 -24.40 9.69
C ALA A 319 -7.01 -24.80 8.82
N THR A 320 -8.09 -24.00 8.83
CA THR A 320 -9.27 -24.23 7.99
C THR A 320 -9.04 -23.82 6.52
N LEU A 321 -8.04 -22.97 6.25
CA LEU A 321 -7.79 -22.34 4.96
C LEU A 321 -6.98 -23.22 4.00
N SER A 322 -7.53 -24.38 3.66
CA SER A 322 -6.85 -25.38 2.81
C SER A 322 -6.53 -24.94 1.37
N ASN A 323 -7.18 -23.89 0.86
CA ASN A 323 -6.94 -23.32 -0.47
C ASN A 323 -6.12 -22.03 -0.46
N CYS A 324 -5.78 -21.49 0.72
CA CYS A 324 -5.06 -20.23 0.84
C CYS A 324 -3.61 -20.42 0.42
N LYS A 325 -3.21 -19.76 -0.68
CA LYS A 325 -1.86 -19.79 -1.25
C LYS A 325 -1.05 -18.56 -0.82
N ASN A 326 -1.73 -17.43 -0.58
CA ASN A 326 -1.11 -16.14 -0.32
C ASN A 326 -1.58 -15.65 1.05
N LEU A 327 -0.65 -15.58 2.00
CA LEU A 327 -0.94 -15.19 3.37
C LEU A 327 -0.04 -14.03 3.79
N SER A 328 -0.66 -12.91 4.16
CA SER A 328 0.01 -11.79 4.84
C SER A 328 -0.54 -11.70 6.26
N LEU A 329 0.34 -11.86 7.25
CA LEU A 329 0.01 -11.73 8.66
C LEU A 329 0.68 -10.49 9.24
N THR A 330 -0.12 -9.59 9.79
CA THR A 330 0.36 -8.44 10.54
C THR A 330 -0.07 -8.58 12.00
N GLY A 331 0.91 -8.72 12.89
CA GLY A 331 0.68 -8.71 14.33
C GLY A 331 0.58 -7.30 14.88
N SER A 332 0.14 -7.18 16.13
CA SER A 332 0.29 -5.98 16.93
C SER A 332 1.76 -5.81 17.36
N SER A 333 2.21 -4.55 17.46
CA SER A 333 3.59 -4.22 17.85
C SER A 333 3.98 -4.66 19.26
N ASP A 334 2.99 -4.93 20.12
CA ASP A 334 3.20 -5.06 21.57
C ASP A 334 2.81 -6.43 22.13
N THR A 335 2.05 -7.23 21.37
CA THR A 335 1.51 -8.53 21.86
C THR A 335 1.83 -9.67 20.89
N PRO A 336 2.51 -10.75 21.36
CA PRO A 336 2.77 -11.92 20.53
C PRO A 336 1.49 -12.64 20.11
N LEU A 337 1.45 -13.15 18.88
CA LEU A 337 0.34 -13.99 18.40
C LEU A 337 0.44 -15.41 18.96
N GLU A 338 -0.70 -15.96 19.39
CA GLU A 338 -0.81 -17.35 19.83
C GLU A 338 -0.94 -18.33 18.64
N ASN A 339 -0.52 -19.58 18.86
CA ASN A 339 -0.63 -20.69 17.89
C ASN A 339 0.01 -20.46 16.52
N ILE A 340 1.14 -19.75 16.48
CA ILE A 340 1.94 -19.53 15.26
C ILE A 340 2.39 -20.82 14.57
N SER A 341 2.49 -21.93 15.32
CA SER A 341 2.81 -23.25 14.78
C SER A 341 1.80 -23.77 13.77
N VAL A 342 0.58 -23.21 13.72
CA VAL A 342 -0.43 -23.47 12.70
C VAL A 342 0.12 -23.32 11.28
N LEU A 343 1.08 -22.42 11.07
CA LEU A 343 1.75 -22.20 9.78
C LEU A 343 2.40 -23.49 9.26
N SER A 344 2.95 -24.33 10.12
CA SER A 344 3.53 -25.63 9.73
C SER A 344 2.48 -26.57 9.12
N GLY A 345 1.19 -26.36 9.41
CA GLY A 345 0.05 -27.11 8.87
C GLY A 345 -0.49 -26.58 7.54
N MET A 346 0.16 -25.59 6.92
CA MET A 346 -0.30 -24.92 5.69
C MET A 346 0.66 -25.18 4.50
N PRO A 347 0.81 -26.42 4.03
CA PRO A 347 1.78 -26.79 2.99
C PRO A 347 1.45 -26.25 1.59
N GLN A 348 0.24 -25.73 1.39
CA GLN A 348 -0.21 -25.16 0.13
C GLN A 348 0.27 -23.71 -0.10
N ILE A 349 0.85 -23.06 0.91
CA ILE A 349 1.29 -21.66 0.82
C ILE A 349 2.39 -21.50 -0.23
N GLU A 350 2.22 -20.50 -1.09
CA GLU A 350 3.16 -20.09 -2.12
C GLU A 350 3.79 -18.74 -1.79
N ASN A 351 3.06 -17.82 -1.17
CA ASN A 351 3.57 -16.51 -0.77
C ASN A 351 3.19 -16.24 0.70
N LEU A 352 4.21 -15.98 1.52
CA LEU A 352 4.05 -15.69 2.94
C LEU A 352 4.70 -14.35 3.27
N SER A 353 3.95 -13.44 3.89
CA SER A 353 4.47 -12.22 4.48
C SER A 353 4.14 -12.17 5.97
N LEU A 354 5.15 -11.89 6.79
CA LEU A 354 5.03 -11.76 8.23
C LEU A 354 5.54 -10.38 8.65
N SER A 355 4.64 -9.54 9.16
CA SER A 355 4.96 -8.19 9.64
C SER A 355 4.60 -8.04 11.11
N HIS A 356 5.53 -7.58 11.93
CA HIS A 356 5.32 -7.35 13.36
C HIS A 356 4.80 -8.60 14.12
N VAL A 357 5.22 -9.80 13.70
CA VAL A 357 4.81 -11.07 14.31
C VAL A 357 5.82 -11.50 15.38
N LEU A 358 5.67 -10.96 16.60
CA LEU A 358 6.64 -11.15 17.69
C LEU A 358 6.82 -12.62 18.16
N SER A 359 5.86 -13.48 17.85
CA SER A 359 5.86 -14.90 18.22
C SER A 359 6.76 -15.78 17.35
N VAL A 360 7.20 -15.29 16.18
CA VAL A 360 8.11 -16.03 15.29
C VAL A 360 9.55 -15.82 15.75
N LYS A 361 10.17 -16.89 16.26
CA LYS A 361 11.57 -16.90 16.73
C LYS A 361 12.52 -17.68 15.82
N ASP A 362 11.98 -18.56 14.99
CA ASP A 362 12.69 -19.32 13.96
C ASP A 362 11.76 -19.58 12.77
N LEU A 363 12.36 -20.04 11.66
CA LEU A 363 11.66 -20.30 10.40
C LEU A 363 11.48 -21.79 10.10
N ASN A 364 11.56 -22.68 11.10
CA ASN A 364 11.52 -24.13 10.86
C ASN A 364 10.21 -24.60 10.23
N PHE A 365 9.11 -23.86 10.44
CA PHE A 365 7.81 -24.16 9.82
C PHE A 365 7.85 -24.13 8.27
N THR A 366 8.78 -23.36 7.69
CA THR A 366 8.92 -23.24 6.22
C THR A 366 9.34 -24.55 5.56
N GLN A 367 9.98 -25.47 6.29
CA GLN A 367 10.31 -26.82 5.79
C GLN A 367 9.06 -27.65 5.47
N ASN A 368 7.90 -27.28 6.03
CA ASN A 368 6.61 -27.90 5.71
C ASN A 368 5.86 -27.16 4.59
N MET A 369 6.47 -26.18 3.92
CA MET A 369 5.87 -25.37 2.86
C MET A 369 6.60 -25.57 1.51
N PRO A 370 6.56 -26.78 0.92
CA PRO A 370 7.37 -27.12 -0.27
C PRO A 370 7.01 -26.34 -1.54
N LYS A 371 5.93 -25.54 -1.52
CA LYS A 371 5.50 -24.67 -2.61
C LYS A 371 5.84 -23.20 -2.40
N LEU A 372 6.50 -22.85 -1.29
CA LEU A 372 6.81 -21.46 -0.95
C LEU A 372 7.78 -20.88 -1.99
N LYS A 373 7.31 -19.85 -2.69
CA LYS A 373 8.01 -19.08 -3.73
C LYS A 373 8.48 -17.74 -3.21
N SER A 374 7.71 -17.11 -2.33
CA SER A 374 8.05 -15.80 -1.74
C SER A 374 7.91 -15.81 -0.23
N LEU A 375 8.92 -15.29 0.46
CA LEU A 375 8.89 -15.03 1.90
C LEU A 375 9.29 -13.58 2.19
N GLY A 376 8.38 -12.84 2.82
CA GLY A 376 8.63 -11.50 3.36
C GLY A 376 8.65 -11.53 4.89
N LEU A 377 9.68 -10.92 5.48
CA LEU A 377 9.85 -10.78 6.92
C LEU A 377 10.08 -9.30 7.24
N GLU A 378 9.20 -8.72 8.04
CA GLU A 378 9.28 -7.32 8.47
C GLU A 378 9.10 -7.23 9.98
N SER A 379 10.06 -6.63 10.68
CA SER A 379 9.96 -6.43 12.14
C SER A 379 9.67 -7.73 12.92
N VAL A 380 10.26 -8.86 12.46
CA VAL A 380 10.11 -10.18 13.10
C VAL A 380 11.38 -10.47 13.93
N PRO A 381 11.23 -10.91 15.20
CA PRO A 381 12.37 -11.13 16.10
C PRO A 381 13.01 -12.52 15.92
N ILE A 382 13.42 -12.85 14.69
CA ILE A 382 14.17 -14.06 14.37
C ILE A 382 15.67 -13.85 14.61
N LEU A 383 16.36 -14.90 15.09
CA LEU A 383 17.83 -14.87 15.25
C LEU A 383 18.57 -15.41 14.03
N SER A 384 17.94 -16.31 13.27
CA SER A 384 18.59 -17.07 12.19
C SER A 384 17.61 -17.42 11.05
N LEU A 385 18.14 -17.48 9.83
CA LEU A 385 17.45 -17.97 8.63
C LEU A 385 17.62 -19.48 8.38
N ASP A 386 18.24 -20.24 9.28
CA ASP A 386 18.56 -21.68 9.08
C ASP A 386 17.34 -22.53 8.69
N GLY A 387 16.14 -22.13 9.12
CA GLY A 387 14.88 -22.77 8.71
C GLY A 387 14.63 -22.76 7.20
N LEU A 388 15.31 -21.92 6.43
CA LEU A 388 15.23 -21.82 4.96
C LEU A 388 16.24 -22.71 4.23
N ALA A 389 17.14 -23.40 4.94
CA ALA A 389 18.24 -24.11 4.31
C ALA A 389 17.75 -25.07 3.21
N ASN A 390 18.30 -24.92 2.01
CA ASN A 390 17.99 -25.71 0.80
C ASN A 390 16.50 -25.70 0.38
N HIS A 391 15.75 -24.63 0.68
CA HIS A 391 14.36 -24.54 0.26
C HIS A 391 14.22 -24.64 -1.27
N PRO A 392 13.45 -25.60 -1.81
CA PRO A 392 13.57 -26.01 -3.22
C PRO A 392 12.97 -25.03 -4.23
N SER A 393 12.01 -24.21 -3.80
CA SER A 393 11.20 -23.36 -4.69
C SER A 393 11.26 -21.88 -4.36
N LEU A 394 12.06 -21.45 -3.37
CA LEU A 394 12.03 -20.06 -2.92
C LEU A 394 12.73 -19.16 -3.95
N ASN A 395 11.95 -18.30 -4.62
CA ASN A 395 12.40 -17.38 -5.66
C ASN A 395 12.60 -15.96 -5.13
N THR A 396 11.85 -15.56 -4.11
CA THR A 396 11.90 -14.21 -3.53
C THR A 396 12.06 -14.29 -2.02
N LEU A 397 13.04 -13.54 -1.49
CA LEU A 397 13.24 -13.37 -0.06
C LEU A 397 13.38 -11.89 0.24
N SER A 398 12.52 -11.36 1.11
CA SER A 398 12.60 -9.99 1.60
C SER A 398 12.74 -10.00 3.11
N ILE A 399 13.74 -9.29 3.62
CA ILE A 399 14.04 -9.15 5.03
C ILE A 399 14.18 -7.66 5.32
N ASP A 400 13.31 -7.13 6.16
CA ASP A 400 13.32 -5.73 6.56
C ASP A 400 13.15 -5.63 8.08
N SER A 401 13.85 -4.70 8.71
CA SER A 401 13.67 -4.34 10.12
C SER A 401 13.73 -5.52 11.10
N CYS A 402 14.39 -6.62 10.74
CA CYS A 402 14.55 -7.82 11.57
C CYS A 402 15.75 -7.64 12.50
N TYR A 403 15.61 -6.78 13.50
CA TYR A 403 16.73 -6.26 14.31
C TYR A 403 17.47 -7.29 15.18
N GLU A 404 16.89 -8.48 15.39
CA GLU A 404 17.52 -9.57 16.15
C GLU A 404 18.29 -10.56 15.25
N LEU A 405 18.21 -10.41 13.92
CA LEU A 405 18.84 -11.34 12.99
C LEU A 405 20.36 -11.28 13.10
N THR A 406 21.01 -12.43 13.29
CA THR A 406 22.48 -12.54 13.39
C THR A 406 23.08 -13.55 12.43
N ASN A 407 22.29 -14.50 11.91
CA ASN A 407 22.76 -15.53 10.99
C ASN A 407 21.87 -15.64 9.73
N GLY A 408 22.44 -15.30 8.57
CA GLY A 408 21.82 -15.43 7.26
C GLY A 408 22.47 -16.47 6.34
N ASN A 409 23.28 -17.39 6.88
CA ASN A 409 24.05 -18.36 6.09
C ASN A 409 23.19 -19.28 5.21
N ALA A 410 21.93 -19.50 5.58
CA ALA A 410 20.99 -20.28 4.77
C ALA A 410 20.78 -19.73 3.36
N ILE A 411 20.98 -18.42 3.13
CA ILE A 411 20.76 -17.77 1.83
C ILE A 411 21.62 -18.41 0.73
N ALA A 412 22.86 -18.81 1.03
CA ALA A 412 23.75 -19.46 0.06
C ALA A 412 23.21 -20.80 -0.47
N GLY A 413 22.28 -21.45 0.24
CA GLY A 413 21.63 -22.70 -0.19
C GLY A 413 20.39 -22.52 -1.04
N LEU A 414 19.92 -21.28 -1.25
CA LEU A 414 18.67 -20.97 -1.96
C LEU A 414 18.88 -20.92 -3.48
N SER A 415 19.22 -22.05 -4.09
CA SER A 415 19.61 -22.11 -5.52
C SER A 415 18.56 -21.62 -6.53
N ALA A 416 17.28 -21.54 -6.15
CA ALA A 416 16.19 -21.02 -6.98
C ALA A 416 15.92 -19.52 -6.79
N LEU A 417 16.66 -18.84 -5.91
CA LEU A 417 16.44 -17.44 -5.55
C LEU A 417 16.75 -16.54 -6.75
N GLN A 418 15.78 -15.70 -7.10
CA GLN A 418 15.82 -14.74 -8.21
C GLN A 418 15.84 -13.30 -7.72
N SER A 419 15.19 -13.01 -6.58
CA SER A 419 15.11 -11.69 -5.98
C SER A 419 15.42 -11.74 -4.49
N LEU A 420 16.36 -10.90 -4.05
CA LEU A 420 16.77 -10.77 -2.66
C LEU A 420 16.69 -9.30 -2.21
N HIS A 421 15.83 -9.03 -1.23
CA HIS A 421 15.70 -7.73 -0.59
C HIS A 421 16.25 -7.79 0.84
N LEU A 422 17.33 -7.07 1.09
CA LEU A 422 17.90 -6.80 2.40
C LEU A 422 17.64 -5.32 2.72
N GLY A 423 16.50 -5.07 3.37
CA GLY A 423 16.00 -3.74 3.74
C GLY A 423 16.81 -3.07 4.84
N VAL A 424 16.16 -2.15 5.58
CA VAL A 424 16.85 -1.36 6.61
C VAL A 424 17.08 -2.23 7.84
N LEU A 425 18.34 -2.53 8.11
CA LEU A 425 18.76 -3.31 9.27
C LEU A 425 19.61 -2.45 10.20
N LEU A 426 19.18 -2.32 11.46
CA LEU A 426 19.93 -1.57 12.48
C LEU A 426 21.28 -2.22 12.81
N TYR A 427 21.38 -3.54 12.66
CA TYR A 427 22.58 -4.32 12.98
C TYR A 427 22.96 -5.25 11.83
N ASP A 428 24.26 -5.53 11.74
CA ASP A 428 24.79 -6.46 10.76
C ASP A 428 24.55 -7.89 11.19
N PHE A 429 24.29 -8.75 10.22
CA PHE A 429 24.22 -10.19 10.41
C PHE A 429 25.25 -10.90 9.55
N SER A 430 25.62 -12.12 9.93
CA SER A 430 26.51 -12.96 9.15
C SER A 430 25.84 -13.34 7.83
N LEU A 431 26.33 -12.78 6.73
CA LEU A 431 25.99 -13.17 5.36
C LEU A 431 27.21 -13.87 4.73
N PRO A 432 27.06 -15.03 4.08
CA PRO A 432 28.16 -15.69 3.38
C PRO A 432 28.38 -15.05 2.01
N ASP A 433 29.40 -15.50 1.29
CA ASP A 433 29.53 -15.19 -0.14
C ASP A 433 28.39 -15.85 -0.93
N LEU A 434 27.73 -15.09 -1.81
CA LEU A 434 26.55 -15.52 -2.55
C LEU A 434 26.79 -15.81 -4.03
N GLN A 435 28.06 -15.86 -4.48
CA GLN A 435 28.43 -16.12 -5.88
C GLN A 435 27.82 -17.39 -6.50
N ASN A 436 27.43 -18.37 -5.68
CA ASN A 436 26.81 -19.62 -6.15
C ASN A 436 25.32 -19.46 -6.52
N LEU A 437 24.68 -18.34 -6.20
CA LEU A 437 23.28 -18.07 -6.54
C LEU A 437 23.15 -17.59 -7.99
N THR A 438 23.37 -18.50 -8.94
CA THR A 438 23.40 -18.19 -10.38
C THR A 438 22.05 -17.79 -10.96
N ALA A 439 20.96 -18.02 -10.24
CA ALA A 439 19.61 -17.60 -10.61
C ALA A 439 19.24 -16.20 -10.11
N LEU A 440 20.08 -15.58 -9.26
CA LEU A 440 19.79 -14.29 -8.64
C LEU A 440 19.94 -13.16 -9.68
N GLU A 441 18.85 -12.46 -9.96
CA GLU A 441 18.77 -11.41 -10.97
C GLU A 441 18.54 -10.02 -10.37
N GLU A 442 17.87 -9.96 -9.22
CA GLU A 442 17.48 -8.71 -8.56
C GLU A 442 17.98 -8.70 -7.11
N VAL A 443 18.65 -7.60 -6.74
CA VAL A 443 19.14 -7.38 -5.38
C VAL A 443 18.79 -5.98 -4.93
N LEU A 444 18.20 -5.87 -3.73
CA LEU A 444 18.20 -4.65 -2.94
C LEU A 444 19.02 -4.90 -1.69
N CYS A 445 20.01 -4.06 -1.43
CA CYS A 445 20.80 -4.16 -0.22
C CYS A 445 21.31 -2.80 0.27
N ASN A 446 21.67 -2.75 1.55
CA ASN A 446 22.57 -1.72 2.04
C ASN A 446 23.99 -1.95 1.49
N SER A 447 24.74 -0.88 1.24
CA SER A 447 26.10 -0.89 0.71
C SER A 447 27.06 -1.78 1.49
N ARG A 448 26.86 -1.94 2.80
CA ARG A 448 27.67 -2.83 3.64
C ARG A 448 27.61 -4.31 3.21
N TYR A 449 26.54 -4.72 2.53
CA TYR A 449 26.37 -6.09 2.03
C TYR A 449 26.80 -6.25 0.57
N LEU A 450 27.14 -5.17 -0.13
CA LEU A 450 27.45 -5.18 -1.56
C LEU A 450 28.58 -6.16 -1.91
N GLY A 451 29.57 -6.30 -1.03
CA GLY A 451 30.68 -7.23 -1.19
C GLY A 451 30.28 -8.70 -1.36
N HIS A 452 29.15 -9.12 -0.78
CA HIS A 452 28.65 -10.50 -0.87
C HIS A 452 28.13 -10.89 -2.26
N PHE A 453 27.93 -9.89 -3.13
CA PHE A 453 27.44 -10.06 -4.50
C PHE A 453 28.54 -9.84 -5.55
N SER A 454 29.79 -9.76 -5.12
CA SER A 454 30.89 -9.35 -5.98
C SER A 454 31.06 -10.29 -7.18
N HIS A 455 31.22 -9.73 -8.38
CA HIS A 455 31.45 -10.47 -9.63
C HIS A 455 30.33 -11.41 -10.08
N MET A 456 29.09 -11.22 -9.61
CA MET A 456 27.96 -12.05 -10.02
C MET A 456 27.40 -11.64 -11.38
N PRO A 457 27.59 -12.44 -12.46
CA PRO A 457 27.17 -12.05 -13.81
C PRO A 457 25.65 -12.20 -14.04
N SER A 458 24.92 -12.82 -13.12
CA SER A 458 23.47 -13.05 -13.22
C SER A 458 22.63 -11.83 -12.86
N ILE A 459 23.19 -10.91 -12.06
CA ILE A 459 22.46 -9.74 -11.56
C ILE A 459 22.16 -8.79 -12.74
N LYS A 460 20.89 -8.43 -12.89
CA LYS A 460 20.36 -7.50 -13.89
C LYS A 460 19.94 -6.17 -13.27
N SER A 461 19.42 -6.21 -12.05
CA SER A 461 18.95 -5.05 -11.30
C SER A 461 19.56 -5.02 -9.91
N LEU A 462 20.21 -3.91 -9.57
CA LEU A 462 20.78 -3.67 -8.25
C LEU A 462 20.26 -2.34 -7.69
N TYR A 463 19.61 -2.40 -6.53
CA TYR A 463 19.32 -1.24 -5.70
C TYR A 463 20.25 -1.24 -4.49
N CYS A 464 21.09 -0.22 -4.37
CA CYS A 464 22.05 -0.09 -3.28
C CYS A 464 21.74 1.15 -2.43
N PHE A 465 21.37 0.94 -1.17
CA PHE A 465 21.27 2.03 -0.19
C PHE A 465 22.63 2.31 0.44
N LEU A 466 23.19 3.49 0.21
CA LEU A 466 24.48 3.93 0.73
C LEU A 466 24.36 4.35 2.20
N ASP A 467 25.21 3.74 3.01
CA ASP A 467 25.35 4.03 4.43
C ASP A 467 26.77 3.67 4.90
N GLY A 468 27.24 4.32 5.96
CA GLY A 468 28.50 4.01 6.64
C GLY A 468 29.72 4.80 6.16
N ASP A 469 30.81 4.08 5.87
CA ASP A 469 32.10 4.65 5.46
C ASP A 469 32.18 4.80 3.92
N GLU A 470 33.38 5.02 3.38
CA GLU A 470 33.65 5.03 1.94
C GLU A 470 33.37 3.66 1.27
N ILE A 471 32.61 3.67 0.18
CA ILE A 471 32.03 2.53 -0.54
C ILE A 471 32.64 2.46 -1.94
N SER A 472 33.42 1.40 -2.17
CA SER A 472 33.97 1.02 -3.46
C SER A 472 32.94 0.39 -4.39
N ALA A 473 33.05 0.71 -5.68
CA ALA A 473 32.29 0.07 -6.76
C ALA A 473 32.93 -1.24 -7.26
N GLU A 474 34.09 -1.66 -6.73
CA GLU A 474 34.77 -2.90 -7.13
C GLU A 474 33.86 -4.15 -7.14
N PRO A 475 32.91 -4.34 -6.19
CA PRO A 475 31.96 -5.44 -6.27
C PRO A 475 31.16 -5.52 -7.58
N LEU A 476 30.92 -4.38 -8.24
CA LEU A 476 30.18 -4.31 -9.49
C LEU A 476 30.96 -4.88 -10.68
N ARG A 477 32.29 -4.98 -10.60
CA ARG A 477 33.11 -5.53 -11.68
C ARG A 477 32.67 -6.97 -11.97
N GLY A 478 32.48 -7.29 -13.25
CA GLY A 478 32.05 -8.63 -13.68
C GLY A 478 30.54 -8.88 -13.63
N MET A 479 29.74 -7.92 -13.15
CA MET A 479 28.26 -7.95 -13.27
C MET A 479 27.83 -7.63 -14.72
N ASN A 480 28.19 -8.51 -15.65
CA ASN A 480 28.06 -8.24 -17.09
C ASN A 480 26.61 -8.14 -17.57
N SER A 481 25.63 -8.61 -16.80
CA SER A 481 24.19 -8.49 -17.13
C SER A 481 23.50 -7.30 -16.46
N LEU A 482 24.22 -6.52 -15.64
CA LEU A 482 23.66 -5.42 -14.87
C LEU A 482 23.18 -4.32 -15.83
N SER A 483 21.87 -4.22 -16.02
CA SER A 483 21.22 -3.23 -16.88
C SER A 483 20.68 -2.04 -16.11
N THR A 484 20.31 -2.26 -14.85
CA THR A 484 19.73 -1.24 -13.99
C THR A 484 20.51 -1.14 -12.68
N LEU A 485 21.07 0.03 -12.41
CA LEU A 485 21.67 0.37 -11.13
C LEU A 485 20.95 1.55 -10.51
N VAL A 486 20.40 1.34 -9.31
CA VAL A 486 19.82 2.39 -8.48
C VAL A 486 20.70 2.54 -7.24
N VAL A 487 21.16 3.76 -6.99
CA VAL A 487 21.95 4.10 -5.82
C VAL A 487 21.19 5.13 -5.02
N SER A 488 20.96 4.86 -3.74
CA SER A 488 20.15 5.70 -2.87
C SER A 488 20.93 6.10 -1.62
N GLY A 489 20.87 7.36 -1.17
CA GLY A 489 21.47 7.81 0.08
C GLY A 489 22.49 8.93 -0.12
N SER A 490 23.33 9.22 0.89
CA SER A 490 24.35 10.24 0.74
C SER A 490 25.44 9.78 -0.22
N MET A 491 25.67 10.56 -1.25
CA MET A 491 26.75 10.33 -2.21
C MET A 491 28.14 10.54 -1.58
N ASP A 492 28.26 11.13 -0.38
CA ASP A 492 29.57 11.33 0.26
C ASP A 492 30.25 10.01 0.61
N TYR A 493 29.47 8.93 0.63
CA TYR A 493 29.96 7.59 0.89
C TYR A 493 30.62 6.95 -0.32
N ILE A 494 30.52 7.46 -1.56
CA ILE A 494 31.13 6.77 -2.71
C ILE A 494 32.63 7.09 -2.86
N SER A 495 33.43 6.11 -3.26
CA SER A 495 34.83 6.33 -3.64
C SER A 495 35.01 6.74 -5.11
N ASN A 496 36.21 7.17 -5.46
CA ASN A 496 36.55 7.69 -6.79
C ASN A 496 36.60 6.62 -7.90
N ASP A 497 36.59 5.33 -7.56
CA ASP A 497 36.64 4.21 -8.52
C ASP A 497 35.33 3.99 -9.28
N TRP A 498 34.22 4.52 -8.77
CA TRP A 498 32.90 4.45 -9.38
C TRP A 498 32.88 4.93 -10.83
N GLU A 499 33.58 6.02 -11.15
CA GLU A 499 33.60 6.59 -12.50
C GLU A 499 34.06 5.57 -13.53
N ASN A 500 35.22 4.94 -13.30
CA ASN A 500 35.80 3.99 -14.25
C ASN A 500 35.01 2.69 -14.28
N ILE A 501 34.52 2.22 -13.13
CA ILE A 501 33.80 0.95 -13.05
C ILE A 501 32.45 1.05 -13.75
N LEU A 502 31.71 2.14 -13.56
CA LEU A 502 30.44 2.35 -14.25
C LEU A 502 30.62 2.43 -15.78
N GLN A 503 31.75 2.99 -16.25
CA GLN A 503 32.08 3.01 -17.68
C GLN A 503 32.41 1.62 -18.25
N ASP A 504 33.00 0.75 -17.43
CA ASP A 504 33.40 -0.61 -17.81
C ASP A 504 32.21 -1.59 -17.84
N LEU A 505 31.04 -1.23 -17.29
CA LEU A 505 29.87 -2.10 -17.25
C LEU A 505 29.19 -2.22 -18.63
N PRO A 506 29.24 -3.40 -19.28
CA PRO A 506 28.92 -3.51 -20.70
C PRO A 506 27.42 -3.43 -21.02
N SER A 507 26.55 -3.72 -20.06
CA SER A 507 25.10 -3.81 -20.25
C SER A 507 24.33 -2.71 -19.53
N LEU A 508 25.02 -1.77 -18.87
CA LEU A 508 24.35 -0.75 -18.05
C LEU A 508 23.56 0.22 -18.94
N GLU A 509 22.23 0.11 -18.88
CA GLU A 509 21.31 0.95 -19.65
C GLU A 509 20.71 2.08 -18.82
N LYS A 510 20.50 1.83 -17.51
CA LYS A 510 19.86 2.76 -16.59
C LYS A 510 20.70 2.94 -15.33
N LEU A 511 21.02 4.20 -15.04
CA LEU A 511 21.61 4.64 -13.78
C LEU A 511 20.67 5.63 -13.10
N SER A 512 20.25 5.32 -11.88
CA SER A 512 19.45 6.21 -11.04
C SER A 512 20.18 6.51 -9.75
N ILE A 513 20.31 7.78 -9.45
CA ILE A 513 20.96 8.30 -8.26
C ILE A 513 19.92 9.07 -7.49
N LEU A 514 19.60 8.57 -6.30
CA LEU A 514 18.57 9.07 -5.42
C LEU A 514 19.24 9.49 -4.11
N GLY A 515 18.93 10.68 -3.57
CA GLY A 515 19.40 11.01 -2.22
C GLY A 515 19.97 12.40 -2.04
N ASP A 516 20.70 12.55 -0.93
CA ASP A 516 21.13 13.81 -0.37
C ASP A 516 22.34 14.42 -1.13
N PRO A 517 22.52 15.75 -1.07
CA PRO A 517 23.64 16.44 -1.68
C PRO A 517 24.99 16.02 -1.11
N LEU A 518 26.03 16.21 -1.92
CA LEU A 518 27.42 16.00 -1.54
C LEU A 518 27.91 17.11 -0.59
N TYR A 519 28.22 16.76 0.67
CA TYR A 519 28.80 17.65 1.67
C TYR A 519 30.34 17.63 1.61
N THR A 520 30.87 17.85 0.41
CA THR A 520 32.22 18.32 0.08
C THR A 520 33.39 17.95 1.00
N LEU A 521 34.22 16.97 0.57
CA LEU A 521 35.67 16.89 0.85
C LEU A 521 36.48 16.14 -0.24
N ARG A 522 35.84 15.66 -1.33
CA ARG A 522 36.44 14.74 -2.32
C ARG A 522 36.40 15.32 -3.74
N ASP A 523 37.33 14.87 -4.58
CA ASP A 523 37.44 15.28 -5.98
C ASP A 523 36.52 14.45 -6.87
N TYR A 524 35.29 14.94 -7.08
CA TYR A 524 34.29 14.32 -7.95
C TYR A 524 34.32 14.88 -9.38
N ARG A 525 35.39 15.57 -9.80
CA ARG A 525 35.40 16.30 -11.08
C ARG A 525 35.15 15.44 -12.32
N GLY A 526 35.43 14.13 -12.26
CA GLY A 526 35.12 13.18 -13.33
C GLY A 526 33.85 12.35 -13.10
N LEU A 527 33.28 12.37 -11.89
CA LEU A 527 32.12 11.54 -11.54
C LEU A 527 30.95 11.85 -12.49
N PHE A 528 30.44 10.82 -13.16
CA PHE A 528 29.41 10.87 -14.20
C PHE A 528 29.78 11.52 -15.54
N SER A 529 30.96 12.13 -15.68
CA SER A 529 31.38 12.81 -16.91
C SER A 529 31.50 11.85 -18.11
N GLY A 530 31.95 10.61 -17.87
CA GLY A 530 32.09 9.57 -18.89
C GLY A 530 31.01 8.49 -18.89
N VAL A 531 30.00 8.57 -18.01
CA VAL A 531 28.96 7.53 -17.90
C VAL A 531 28.01 7.60 -19.09
N LYS A 532 28.00 6.53 -19.88
CA LYS A 532 27.24 6.42 -21.14
C LYS A 532 26.10 5.42 -21.02
N VAL A 533 25.03 5.85 -20.35
CA VAL A 533 23.78 5.09 -20.18
C VAL A 533 22.67 5.66 -21.04
N LYS A 534 21.62 4.88 -21.32
CA LYS A 534 20.44 5.33 -22.07
C LYS A 534 19.52 6.18 -21.21
N GLU A 535 19.34 5.81 -19.94
CA GLU A 535 18.57 6.52 -18.94
C GLU A 535 19.46 6.95 -17.78
N LEU A 536 19.55 8.26 -17.56
CA LEU A 536 20.27 8.84 -16.43
C LEU A 536 19.29 9.65 -15.58
N ILE A 537 19.15 9.27 -14.31
CA ILE A 537 18.14 9.83 -13.42
C ILE A 537 18.83 10.35 -12.16
N PHE A 538 18.62 11.62 -11.89
CA PHE A 538 18.89 12.25 -10.60
C PHE A 538 17.55 12.72 -10.06
N ASP A 539 17.11 12.09 -8.98
CA ASP A 539 15.83 12.39 -8.37
C ASP A 539 16.00 12.55 -6.86
N LYS A 540 15.25 13.47 -6.29
CA LYS A 540 15.20 13.62 -4.84
C LYS A 540 14.50 12.40 -4.28
N ASN A 541 15.15 11.69 -3.36
CA ASN A 541 14.54 10.59 -2.65
C ASN A 541 13.20 11.02 -2.02
N VAL A 542 12.11 10.32 -2.34
CA VAL A 542 10.76 10.58 -1.83
C VAL A 542 10.64 10.24 -0.32
N ILE A 543 11.64 9.57 0.25
CA ILE A 543 11.63 9.05 1.61
C ILE A 543 12.49 9.96 2.53
N GLY A 544 11.87 10.96 3.17
CA GLY A 544 12.44 11.71 4.30
C GLY A 544 12.65 13.22 4.11
N LEU A 545 13.22 13.88 5.14
CA LEU A 545 13.62 15.29 5.18
C LEU A 545 14.89 15.57 4.32
N ALA A 546 15.03 14.85 3.20
CA ALA A 546 16.20 14.90 2.35
C ALA A 546 16.43 16.31 1.77
N HIS A 547 17.69 16.68 1.63
CA HIS A 547 18.10 17.91 0.96
C HIS A 547 18.11 17.70 -0.57
N THR A 548 18.14 18.77 -1.36
CA THR A 548 18.16 18.73 -2.84
C THR A 548 19.39 17.94 -3.33
N PRO A 549 19.29 16.90 -4.19
CA PRO A 549 20.46 16.23 -4.75
C PRO A 549 21.41 17.22 -5.43
N GLN A 550 22.66 17.32 -4.96
CA GLN A 550 23.73 18.08 -5.63
C GLN A 550 24.54 17.15 -6.53
N ILE A 551 24.71 17.57 -7.79
CA ILE A 551 25.50 16.92 -8.82
C ILE A 551 26.80 17.73 -8.98
N PRO A 552 27.87 17.42 -8.25
CA PRO A 552 29.15 18.09 -8.39
C PRO A 552 29.93 17.51 -9.55
N LEU A 553 30.33 18.38 -10.44
CA LEU A 553 31.10 18.04 -11.62
C LEU A 553 31.95 19.22 -12.06
N SER A 554 32.98 18.96 -12.86
CA SER A 554 33.75 20.00 -13.51
C SER A 554 33.16 20.20 -14.91
N LEU A 555 32.41 21.29 -15.12
CA LEU A 555 31.76 21.58 -16.40
C LEU A 555 32.81 21.65 -17.54
N SER A 556 33.99 22.19 -17.26
CA SER A 556 35.09 22.29 -18.22
C SER A 556 35.72 20.95 -18.61
N LYS A 557 35.44 19.86 -17.88
CA LYS A 557 35.95 18.52 -18.13
C LYS A 557 34.91 17.53 -18.62
N MET A 558 33.65 17.95 -18.76
CA MET A 558 32.60 17.08 -19.28
C MET A 558 32.87 16.68 -20.72
N GLU A 559 32.69 15.38 -21.00
CA GLU A 559 32.71 14.85 -22.36
C GLU A 559 31.32 14.93 -23.00
N ASP A 560 31.25 14.96 -24.33
CA ASP A 560 29.98 14.86 -25.04
C ASP A 560 29.34 13.48 -24.83
N ASN A 561 28.12 13.47 -24.30
CA ASN A 561 27.30 12.28 -24.11
C ASN A 561 26.35 12.12 -25.31
N ASN A 562 26.55 11.04 -26.07
CA ASN A 562 25.78 10.70 -27.26
C ASN A 562 24.87 9.47 -27.06
N SER A 563 24.77 8.94 -25.83
CA SER A 563 24.05 7.71 -25.51
C SER A 563 22.76 7.96 -24.72
N THR A 564 22.74 9.00 -23.89
CA THR A 564 21.63 9.28 -22.98
C THR A 564 20.46 9.88 -23.75
N GLU A 565 19.38 9.11 -23.85
CA GLU A 565 18.12 9.51 -24.49
C GLU A 565 17.13 10.07 -23.47
N THR A 566 17.20 9.64 -22.21
CA THR A 566 16.37 10.13 -21.11
C THR A 566 17.25 10.68 -20.00
N LEU A 567 17.07 11.95 -19.68
CA LEU A 567 17.72 12.63 -18.57
C LEU A 567 16.65 13.21 -17.64
N ILE A 568 16.60 12.76 -16.39
CA ILE A 568 15.69 13.28 -15.38
C ILE A 568 16.51 13.95 -14.29
N LEU A 569 16.19 15.21 -14.00
CA LEU A 569 16.81 16.06 -12.99
C LEU A 569 15.67 16.65 -12.14
N THR A 570 15.05 15.84 -11.29
CA THR A 570 13.92 16.29 -10.46
C THR A 570 14.46 16.87 -9.17
N GLN A 571 14.15 18.15 -8.91
CA GLN A 571 14.63 18.89 -7.75
C GLN A 571 16.14 18.65 -7.52
N ALA A 572 16.96 18.89 -8.54
CA ALA A 572 18.41 18.69 -8.51
C ALA A 572 19.15 20.03 -8.53
N GLU A 573 20.38 20.03 -8.02
CA GLU A 573 21.33 21.14 -8.05
C GLU A 573 22.58 20.71 -8.85
N ILE A 574 23.02 21.52 -9.82
CA ILE A 574 24.28 21.27 -10.53
C ILE A 574 25.35 22.14 -9.88
N LYS A 575 26.33 21.51 -9.25
CA LYS A 575 27.45 22.19 -8.61
C LYS A 575 28.68 22.16 -9.52
N ASN A 576 29.05 23.31 -10.07
CA ASN A 576 30.25 23.43 -10.87
C ASN A 576 31.48 23.55 -9.96
N LEU A 577 32.31 22.51 -9.96
CA LEU A 577 33.56 22.46 -9.17
C LEU A 577 34.68 23.35 -9.76
N ASP A 578 34.48 23.94 -10.94
CA ASP A 578 35.47 24.85 -11.55
C ASP A 578 35.46 26.25 -10.93
N ASP A 579 34.29 26.71 -10.46
CA ASP A 579 34.08 28.04 -9.89
C ASP A 579 33.24 28.05 -8.60
N ASP A 580 33.01 26.87 -8.03
CA ASP A 580 32.22 26.61 -6.81
C ASP A 580 30.76 27.10 -6.86
N SER A 581 30.21 27.39 -8.06
CA SER A 581 28.79 27.74 -8.19
C SER A 581 27.88 26.52 -7.96
N ASP A 582 26.82 26.70 -7.18
CA ASP A 582 25.89 25.64 -6.75
C ASP A 582 24.44 25.85 -7.25
N ASN A 583 24.27 26.74 -8.23
CA ASN A 583 22.96 27.10 -8.78
C ASN A 583 22.63 26.32 -10.06
N PHE A 584 21.53 25.55 -10.04
CA PHE A 584 21.01 24.85 -11.23
C PHE A 584 20.86 25.78 -12.43
N THR A 585 20.20 26.93 -12.29
CA THR A 585 19.94 27.85 -13.40
C THR A 585 21.22 28.36 -14.08
N ALA A 586 22.27 28.64 -13.29
CA ALA A 586 23.54 29.13 -13.81
C ALA A 586 24.29 28.04 -14.60
N ASN A 587 24.19 26.79 -14.15
CA ASN A 587 25.01 25.68 -14.65
C ASN A 587 24.29 24.79 -15.67
N ALA A 588 22.94 24.79 -15.68
CA ALA A 588 22.13 23.90 -16.50
C ALA A 588 22.42 24.02 -17.99
N LYS A 589 22.58 25.26 -18.51
CA LYS A 589 22.88 25.46 -19.93
C LYS A 589 24.20 24.79 -20.34
N ALA A 590 25.26 25.01 -19.55
CA ALA A 590 26.56 24.42 -19.82
C ALA A 590 26.50 22.89 -19.70
N PHE A 591 25.89 22.38 -18.63
CA PHE A 591 25.70 20.95 -18.38
C PHE A 591 24.93 20.25 -19.51
N LEU A 592 23.73 20.74 -19.84
CA LEU A 592 22.85 20.14 -20.85
C LEU A 592 23.47 20.20 -22.25
N SER A 593 24.35 21.17 -22.52
CA SER A 593 25.00 21.29 -23.83
C SER A 593 25.85 20.06 -24.20
N HIS A 594 26.29 19.25 -23.22
CA HIS A 594 27.07 18.03 -23.47
C HIS A 594 26.21 16.84 -23.92
N PHE A 595 24.90 16.86 -23.71
CA PHE A 595 24.03 15.74 -24.03
C PHE A 595 23.38 15.89 -25.41
N LYS A 596 23.89 15.16 -26.41
CA LYS A 596 23.51 15.34 -27.82
C LYS A 596 22.37 14.46 -28.30
N ALA A 597 21.96 13.48 -27.50
CA ALA A 597 20.98 12.45 -27.87
C ALA A 597 19.67 12.51 -27.06
N ILE A 598 19.50 13.51 -26.19
CA ILE A 598 18.32 13.60 -25.31
C ILE A 598 17.04 13.72 -26.14
N LYS A 599 16.11 12.79 -25.89
CA LYS A 599 14.74 12.81 -26.39
C LYS A 599 13.74 13.14 -25.28
N LYS A 600 14.04 12.76 -24.04
CA LYS A 600 13.21 13.05 -22.87
C LYS A 600 14.01 13.77 -21.80
N LEU A 601 13.53 14.94 -21.38
CA LEU A 601 14.17 15.77 -20.37
C LEU A 601 13.18 16.10 -19.25
N GLY A 602 13.52 15.75 -18.01
CA GLY A 602 12.79 16.16 -16.81
C GLY A 602 13.56 17.18 -16.00
N LEU A 603 12.95 18.33 -15.73
CA LEU A 603 13.51 19.46 -14.98
C LEU A 603 12.57 19.93 -13.86
N ARG A 604 11.70 19.03 -13.39
CA ARG A 604 10.66 19.35 -12.42
C ARG A 604 11.27 19.90 -11.13
N GLY A 605 10.73 21.00 -10.59
CA GLY A 605 11.11 21.46 -9.25
C GLY A 605 12.49 22.13 -9.13
N ASN A 606 13.09 22.60 -10.22
CA ASN A 606 14.46 23.14 -10.25
C ASN A 606 14.56 24.67 -10.12
N LYS A 607 13.45 25.36 -9.79
CA LYS A 607 13.39 26.83 -9.61
C LYS A 607 13.83 27.61 -10.85
N LEU A 608 13.62 27.06 -12.05
CA LEU A 608 13.95 27.73 -13.31
C LEU A 608 13.04 28.94 -13.53
N GLU A 609 13.62 30.08 -13.94
CA GLU A 609 12.89 31.29 -14.34
C GLU A 609 12.85 31.46 -15.87
N SER A 610 13.82 30.88 -16.59
CA SER A 610 13.91 30.89 -18.05
C SER A 610 14.25 29.50 -18.60
N LEU A 611 14.03 29.33 -19.91
CA LEU A 611 14.29 28.09 -20.66
C LEU A 611 15.56 28.17 -21.54
N ASP A 612 16.46 29.11 -21.26
CA ASP A 612 17.68 29.32 -22.04
C ASP A 612 18.62 28.09 -22.01
N CYS A 613 18.47 27.23 -21.00
CA CYS A 613 19.18 25.96 -20.87
C CYS A 613 18.80 24.92 -21.94
N LEU A 614 17.69 25.11 -22.66
CA LEU A 614 17.25 24.22 -23.74
C LEU A 614 17.91 24.53 -25.09
N GLU A 615 18.70 25.60 -25.18
CA GLU A 615 19.34 26.01 -26.43
C GLU A 615 20.20 24.88 -27.00
N GLY A 616 19.92 24.48 -28.24
CA GLY A 616 20.68 23.44 -28.95
C GLY A 616 20.17 22.01 -28.77
N LEU A 617 19.18 21.76 -27.91
CA LEU A 617 18.58 20.42 -27.68
C LEU A 617 17.60 20.01 -28.80
N SER A 618 18.09 19.99 -30.04
CA SER A 618 17.25 19.78 -31.24
C SER A 618 16.61 18.39 -31.34
N THR A 619 17.09 17.40 -30.57
CA THR A 619 16.55 16.03 -30.53
C THR A 619 15.40 15.86 -29.54
N LEU A 620 15.10 16.88 -28.73
CA LEU A 620 14.14 16.78 -27.64
C LEU A 620 12.70 16.56 -28.14
N GLU A 621 12.03 15.54 -27.60
CA GLU A 621 10.67 15.12 -27.94
C GLU A 621 9.69 15.27 -26.76
N GLU A 622 10.13 15.01 -25.53
CA GLU A 622 9.32 15.12 -24.31
C GLU A 622 10.04 15.99 -23.28
N LEU A 623 9.34 16.98 -22.72
CA LEU A 623 9.88 17.92 -21.73
C LEU A 623 8.95 18.02 -20.51
N ASP A 624 9.49 17.80 -19.32
CA ASP A 624 8.83 18.11 -18.06
C ASP A 624 9.54 19.29 -17.39
N ILE A 625 8.83 20.41 -17.23
CA ILE A 625 9.30 21.62 -16.54
C ILE A 625 8.35 22.00 -15.40
N SER A 626 7.55 21.05 -14.91
CA SER A 626 6.57 21.32 -13.87
C SER A 626 7.21 21.85 -12.58
N ASP A 627 6.45 22.57 -11.77
CA ASP A 627 6.87 23.12 -10.47
C ASP A 627 8.13 24.00 -10.55
N ASN A 628 8.17 24.91 -11.53
CA ASN A 628 9.23 25.92 -11.69
C ASN A 628 8.63 27.34 -11.62
N TYR A 629 9.43 28.37 -11.92
CA TYR A 629 9.02 29.78 -11.92
C TYR A 629 8.97 30.37 -13.34
N ILE A 630 8.69 29.54 -14.34
CA ILE A 630 8.72 29.94 -15.74
C ILE A 630 7.47 30.77 -16.06
N THR A 631 7.67 31.90 -16.73
CA THR A 631 6.60 32.79 -17.20
C THR A 631 6.51 32.87 -18.72
N ASP A 632 7.63 32.67 -19.43
CA ASP A 632 7.74 32.77 -20.89
C ASP A 632 8.23 31.44 -21.49
N ILE A 633 7.41 30.83 -22.35
CA ILE A 633 7.71 29.58 -23.06
C ILE A 633 8.10 29.75 -24.54
N SER A 634 8.42 30.97 -24.98
CA SER A 634 8.76 31.26 -26.38
C SER A 634 9.93 30.42 -26.91
N ALA A 635 10.86 30.02 -26.04
CA ALA A 635 11.98 29.13 -26.35
C ALA A 635 11.53 27.76 -26.91
N LEU A 636 10.35 27.25 -26.51
CA LEU A 636 9.85 25.95 -26.95
C LEU A 636 9.56 25.91 -28.46
N ARG A 637 9.31 27.07 -29.09
CA ARG A 637 9.11 27.17 -30.54
C ARG A 637 10.36 26.81 -31.35
N ASN A 638 11.53 26.84 -30.73
CA ASN A 638 12.80 26.54 -31.36
C ASN A 638 13.18 25.05 -31.28
N LEU A 639 12.32 24.20 -30.71
CA LEU A 639 12.53 22.76 -30.57
C LEU A 639 11.72 22.00 -31.63
N PRO A 640 12.33 21.63 -32.78
CA PRO A 640 11.59 21.16 -33.95
C PRO A 640 10.93 19.78 -33.78
N ASN A 641 11.38 18.99 -32.80
CA ASN A 641 10.92 17.62 -32.57
C ASN A 641 10.05 17.47 -31.31
N LEU A 642 9.74 18.56 -30.62
CA LEU A 642 8.98 18.54 -29.38
C LEU A 642 7.55 18.06 -29.64
N LYS A 643 7.09 17.08 -28.86
CA LYS A 643 5.77 16.43 -28.99
C LYS A 643 4.95 16.51 -27.71
N LYS A 644 5.60 16.44 -26.54
CA LYS A 644 4.88 16.45 -25.25
C LYS A 644 5.53 17.39 -24.25
N VAL A 645 4.69 18.09 -23.47
CA VAL A 645 5.13 18.97 -22.38
C VAL A 645 4.32 18.77 -21.11
N LYS A 646 5.00 18.80 -19.96
CA LYS A 646 4.40 19.01 -18.63
C LYS A 646 4.76 20.39 -18.13
N LEU A 647 3.74 21.18 -17.82
CA LEU A 647 3.85 22.63 -17.53
C LEU A 647 3.24 23.03 -16.18
N SER A 648 2.64 22.09 -15.45
CA SER A 648 1.93 22.34 -14.19
C SER A 648 2.83 23.04 -13.16
N GLY A 649 2.25 23.82 -12.24
CA GLY A 649 3.02 24.50 -11.20
C GLY A 649 3.89 25.68 -11.66
N ASN A 650 3.70 26.20 -12.88
CA ASN A 650 4.36 27.42 -13.38
C ASN A 650 3.38 28.61 -13.53
N SER A 651 3.89 29.81 -13.76
CA SER A 651 3.12 31.05 -13.98
C SER A 651 3.17 31.53 -15.44
N ILE A 652 2.98 30.61 -16.39
CA ILE A 652 3.13 30.88 -17.84
C ILE A 652 2.05 31.85 -18.32
N VAL A 653 2.46 32.92 -19.00
CA VAL A 653 1.55 33.97 -19.49
C VAL A 653 1.28 33.91 -20.99
N ASN A 654 2.07 33.14 -21.74
CA ASN A 654 2.05 33.10 -23.21
C ASN A 654 1.82 31.69 -23.76
N MET A 655 0.83 30.98 -23.20
CA MET A 655 0.45 29.61 -23.59
C MET A 655 0.09 29.47 -25.07
N GLU A 656 -0.42 30.54 -25.69
CA GLU A 656 -0.75 30.61 -27.11
C GLU A 656 0.44 30.46 -28.06
N LEU A 657 1.68 30.52 -27.55
CA LEU A 657 2.89 30.32 -28.33
C LEU A 657 3.27 28.84 -28.51
N LEU A 658 2.61 27.92 -27.79
CA LEU A 658 2.84 26.49 -27.92
C LEU A 658 2.29 25.98 -29.27
N PRO A 659 3.07 25.24 -30.08
CA PRO A 659 2.56 24.71 -31.34
C PRO A 659 1.41 23.70 -31.14
N ASP A 660 0.41 23.72 -32.02
CA ASP A 660 -0.72 22.78 -32.00
C ASP A 660 -0.30 21.29 -32.07
N SER A 661 0.91 21.01 -32.56
CA SER A 661 1.48 19.67 -32.63
C SER A 661 2.01 19.14 -31.30
N VAL A 662 2.08 19.98 -30.26
CA VAL A 662 2.60 19.63 -28.95
C VAL A 662 1.44 19.35 -28.00
N GLU A 663 1.44 18.13 -27.45
CA GLU A 663 0.47 17.69 -26.45
C GLU A 663 0.89 18.17 -25.06
N ILE A 664 -0.02 18.81 -24.33
CA ILE A 664 0.15 19.08 -22.90
C ILE A 664 -0.35 17.84 -22.15
N VAL A 665 0.54 17.21 -21.40
CA VAL A 665 0.26 16.04 -20.57
C VAL A 665 0.34 16.42 -19.10
N ASP A 666 -0.48 15.77 -18.26
CA ASP A 666 -0.54 16.01 -16.81
C ASP A 666 0.63 15.32 -16.08
#